data_AF-A0A232F6G4-F1
#
_entry.id   AF-A0A232F6G4-F1
#
_cell.length_a   1.000
_cell.length_b   1.000
_cell.length_c   1.000
_cell.angle_alpha   90.00
_cell.angle_beta   90.00
_cell.angle_gamma   90.00
#
_symmetry.space_group_name_H-M   'P 1'
#
loop_
_entity.id
_entity.type
_entity.pdbx_description
1 polymer ?
#
loop_
_entity_poly.entity_id
_entity_poly.type
_entity_poly.pdbx_seq_one_letter_code
_entity_poly.pdbx_strand_id
1 'polypeptide(L)'
;MNWKKYEETFLCTTVDAATEAGKNFDTMNHQSVNVSTLLKLNTNDAREFLCGWGAAVINVTVTYPVNKVIFRQILEGVPATTAVQQLSQEGVKLLYRGILPPLCQKTVSLSLMFSLYEGCRQRLYVLTDHKTFAKVFAANFAGTCEAILMPLERVQTLLQDWRYHERFKNTPHAFSILLREYGISECYRGLVPIIYRNGLSNLMFFTLRDKSKDILGNDTTLLANFISGALIGGFTSTFFYPVNVIKVHMQSKIGGDFEKFTKCVRDVYISRDRSLKSFYKGVHLNFMRSFISWGEQQCQQQQQSQARGGLRRSMRVNPTKMCTPIEEKVEQNLKVRTGMVAVSDGKIKPIPTRLHLTMEVLKLQREDLEQSANHNKIPADTKERMVQITRQKVGGLGLSIKGGAEHKLPVLISRIYKGQAADQCGQLFVGDAIIKVNGEYITACNHDDAVNILRNAGDIVVLTVKHYRAAKPFLQKTEKEEKLDNASNGAAEDGWVSPSKLVASSPKASGHSRQGSNASTSSTKQKKWVDIVTVPLMMAYVTRYIFGTDKLRRNAFEVRGLNGARTGVIHCDDTAILSQWLKYIADNITSLTYLQMKLYNRNFGVGERIEYMGWVNEAVSNSNQLWQSYRPRFLALKGPDLLLFETPPCNIGDWSRCALTFKVYQTLFRVMRESENVDERQHCFLVQSPGKPPRYLSVETRQELLRIEAAWHTAVCSAVTHLKSKTFPITLNGRAAGLTLDWTQGFTLTFEGTTDPVWRYKFHQLRGSSDDGKSKLKLHFQEHDSIAIETKELECSQLQNLLFCIYAFITARVAAVDPTFLRSATP
;
A
#
# COMPACT_ATOMS: atom_id res chain seq x y z
N MET A 1 -29.41 -23.15 -9.26
CA MET A 1 -28.98 -21.74 -9.26
C MET A 1 -30.19 -20.91 -9.61
N ASN A 2 -30.61 -19.99 -8.74
CA ASN A 2 -31.90 -19.28 -8.86
C ASN A 2 -31.68 -17.97 -9.63
N TRP A 3 -31.97 -17.96 -10.94
CA TRP A 3 -31.76 -16.84 -11.87
C TRP A 3 -32.40 -15.52 -11.40
N LYS A 4 -33.52 -15.59 -10.66
CA LYS A 4 -34.22 -14.43 -10.07
C LYS A 4 -33.33 -13.50 -9.22
N LYS A 5 -32.29 -14.01 -8.56
CA LYS A 5 -31.38 -13.19 -7.74
C LYS A 5 -30.34 -12.43 -8.56
N TYR A 6 -30.12 -12.85 -9.80
CA TYR A 6 -29.15 -12.27 -10.74
C TYR A 6 -29.77 -11.13 -11.55
N GLU A 7 -31.08 -11.19 -11.76
CA GLU A 7 -31.91 -10.21 -12.47
C GLU A 7 -31.98 -8.86 -11.72
N GLU A 8 -32.20 -8.86 -10.40
CA GLU A 8 -32.43 -7.65 -9.59
C GLU A 8 -31.23 -6.69 -9.51
N THR A 9 -29.98 -7.18 -9.65
CA THR A 9 -28.81 -6.29 -9.51
C THR A 9 -28.39 -5.65 -10.86
N PHE A 10 -28.61 -6.33 -11.99
CA PHE A 10 -28.08 -5.90 -13.29
C PHE A 10 -29.14 -5.28 -14.19
N LEU A 11 -30.40 -5.76 -14.18
CA LEU A 11 -31.49 -5.16 -14.97
C LEU A 11 -31.99 -3.85 -14.36
N CYS A 12 -31.97 -3.71 -13.02
CA CYS A 12 -32.32 -2.45 -12.37
C CYS A 12 -31.31 -1.33 -12.70
N THR A 13 -30.01 -1.64 -12.78
CA THR A 13 -28.96 -0.64 -13.07
C THR A 13 -28.78 -0.33 -14.56
N THR A 14 -29.10 -1.27 -15.46
CA THR A 14 -28.93 -1.06 -16.92
C THR A 14 -30.19 -0.53 -17.61
N VAL A 15 -31.39 -0.78 -17.07
CA VAL A 15 -32.64 -0.19 -17.57
C VAL A 15 -32.79 1.26 -17.12
N ASP A 16 -32.34 1.60 -15.91
CA ASP A 16 -32.34 3.00 -15.45
C ASP A 16 -31.34 3.87 -16.22
N ALA A 17 -30.15 3.34 -16.54
CA ALA A 17 -29.14 4.05 -17.34
C ALA A 17 -29.58 4.32 -18.80
N ALA A 18 -30.36 3.40 -19.41
CA ALA A 18 -30.90 3.59 -20.76
C ALA A 18 -32.12 4.53 -20.80
N THR A 19 -32.80 4.72 -19.66
CA THR A 19 -33.99 5.59 -19.56
C THR A 19 -33.60 7.02 -19.15
N GLU A 20 -32.50 7.21 -18.42
CA GLU A 20 -31.97 8.54 -18.04
C GLU A 20 -31.23 9.28 -19.17
N ALA A 21 -30.77 8.60 -20.22
CA ALA A 21 -30.09 9.23 -21.36
C ALA A 21 -31.01 10.05 -22.29
N GLY A 22 -32.35 9.93 -22.13
CA GLY A 22 -33.35 10.64 -22.94
C GLY A 22 -33.92 11.91 -22.32
N LYS A 23 -33.50 12.31 -21.11
CA LYS A 23 -33.99 13.50 -20.42
C LYS A 23 -32.84 14.32 -19.82
N ASN A 24 -32.06 14.95 -20.69
CA ASN A 24 -31.12 16.00 -20.28
C ASN A 24 -31.04 17.09 -21.35
N PHE A 25 -32.09 17.90 -21.43
CA PHE A 25 -31.97 19.32 -21.73
C PHE A 25 -32.84 20.05 -20.70
N ASP A 26 -32.24 21.04 -20.05
CA ASP A 26 -32.78 21.89 -18.99
C ASP A 26 -32.88 21.26 -17.59
N THR A 27 -31.75 21.30 -16.86
CA THR A 27 -31.66 21.88 -15.49
C THR A 27 -30.26 21.66 -14.91
N MET A 28 -29.35 22.62 -15.13
CA MET A 28 -28.21 22.79 -14.23
C MET A 28 -28.72 23.43 -12.93
N ASN A 29 -28.90 22.66 -11.86
CA ASN A 29 -28.62 23.07 -10.48
C ASN A 29 -28.94 21.98 -9.44
N HIS A 30 -28.11 21.94 -8.41
CA HIS A 30 -28.30 21.22 -7.14
C HIS A 30 -28.31 19.68 -7.15
N GLN A 31 -27.13 19.07 -7.24
CA GLN A 31 -26.93 17.78 -6.55
C GLN A 31 -26.80 18.05 -5.05
N SER A 32 -27.89 17.80 -4.32
CA SER A 32 -27.88 17.68 -2.87
C SER A 32 -26.93 16.56 -2.46
N VAL A 33 -25.73 16.93 -1.99
CA VAL A 33 -24.82 15.97 -1.36
C VAL A 33 -25.53 15.38 -0.15
N ASN A 34 -25.87 14.10 -0.24
CA ASN A 34 -26.55 13.39 0.82
C ASN A 34 -25.62 13.31 2.04
N VAL A 35 -25.96 14.01 3.12
CA VAL A 35 -25.14 14.15 4.34
C VAL A 35 -24.81 12.78 4.96
N SER A 36 -25.65 11.78 4.71
CA SER A 36 -25.47 10.39 5.12
C SER A 36 -24.25 9.70 4.52
N THR A 37 -23.81 10.09 3.32
CA THR A 37 -22.62 9.52 2.66
C THR A 37 -21.33 10.13 3.22
N LEU A 38 -21.39 11.37 3.73
CA LEU A 38 -20.30 12.07 4.41
C LEU A 38 -20.06 11.56 5.85
N LEU A 39 -21.05 10.92 6.46
CA LEU A 39 -21.01 10.37 7.82
C LEU A 39 -20.69 8.87 7.88
N LYS A 40 -20.48 8.19 6.76
CA LYS A 40 -20.00 6.80 6.75
C LYS A 40 -18.51 6.75 7.12
N LEU A 41 -18.25 6.72 8.43
CA LEU A 41 -16.93 6.53 9.01
C LEU A 41 -16.35 5.17 8.60
N ASN A 42 -15.20 5.17 7.91
CA ASN A 42 -14.43 3.96 7.65
C ASN A 42 -13.68 3.53 8.93
N THR A 43 -13.31 2.25 9.05
CA THR A 43 -12.63 1.72 10.26
C THR A 43 -11.26 2.37 10.51
N ASN A 44 -10.60 2.89 9.47
CA ASN A 44 -9.37 3.67 9.58
C ASN A 44 -9.63 5.10 10.09
N ASP A 45 -10.72 5.74 9.67
CA ASP A 45 -11.10 7.09 10.12
C ASP A 45 -11.46 7.10 11.62
N ALA A 46 -12.08 6.02 12.10
CA ALA A 46 -12.39 5.84 13.51
C ALA A 46 -11.12 5.74 14.38
N ARG A 47 -10.05 5.07 13.91
CA ARG A 47 -8.77 5.00 14.64
C ARG A 47 -8.07 6.35 14.67
N GLU A 48 -8.08 7.10 13.56
CA GLU A 48 -7.52 8.44 13.50
C GLU A 48 -8.26 9.42 14.43
N PHE A 49 -9.59 9.35 14.42
CA PHE A 49 -10.44 10.12 15.33
C PHE A 49 -10.15 9.77 16.79
N LEU A 50 -10.05 8.48 17.14
CA LEU A 50 -9.74 8.03 18.51
C LEU A 50 -8.34 8.46 18.98
N CYS A 51 -7.33 8.39 18.11
CA CYS A 51 -5.98 8.87 18.41
C CYS A 51 -5.96 10.40 18.60
N GLY A 52 -6.64 11.14 17.72
CA GLY A 52 -6.77 12.60 17.83
C GLY A 52 -7.54 13.02 19.08
N TRP A 53 -8.59 12.28 19.43
CA TRP A 53 -9.36 12.46 20.65
C TRP A 53 -8.52 12.18 21.89
N GLY A 54 -7.81 11.05 21.92
CA GLY A 54 -6.93 10.67 23.02
C GLY A 54 -5.82 11.70 23.27
N ALA A 55 -5.18 12.22 22.21
CA ALA A 55 -4.23 13.32 22.32
C ALA A 55 -4.90 14.58 22.91
N ALA A 56 -6.03 15.03 22.36
CA ALA A 56 -6.73 16.20 22.87
C ALA A 56 -7.13 16.07 24.36
N VAL A 57 -7.52 14.87 24.81
CA VAL A 57 -7.83 14.58 26.22
C VAL A 57 -6.58 14.73 27.08
N ILE A 58 -5.45 14.19 26.65
CA ILE A 58 -4.16 14.31 27.36
C ILE A 58 -3.75 15.79 27.45
N ASN A 59 -3.80 16.54 26.33
CA ASN A 59 -3.52 17.99 26.30
C ASN A 59 -4.31 18.76 27.34
N VAL A 60 -5.64 18.62 27.27
CA VAL A 60 -6.56 19.38 28.11
C VAL A 60 -6.30 19.03 29.55
N THR A 61 -6.08 17.76 29.88
CA THR A 61 -5.80 17.31 31.24
C THR A 61 -4.48 17.89 31.77
N VAL A 62 -3.40 17.83 30.99
CA VAL A 62 -2.08 18.34 31.40
C VAL A 62 -2.07 19.87 31.53
N THR A 63 -2.75 20.57 30.62
CA THR A 63 -2.76 22.04 30.59
C THR A 63 -3.85 22.66 31.48
N TYR A 64 -4.79 21.87 32.01
CA TYR A 64 -5.91 22.36 32.82
C TYR A 64 -5.48 23.11 34.09
N PRO A 65 -4.53 22.62 34.91
CA PRO A 65 -4.10 23.32 36.11
C PRO A 65 -3.52 24.70 35.80
N VAL A 66 -2.67 24.79 34.76
CA VAL A 66 -2.09 26.06 34.29
C VAL A 66 -3.19 27.01 33.80
N ASN A 67 -4.19 26.50 33.08
CA ASN A 67 -5.36 27.28 32.67
C ASN A 67 -6.16 27.81 33.86
N LYS A 68 -6.33 27.02 34.93
CA LYS A 68 -7.05 27.45 36.12
C LYS A 68 -6.31 28.56 36.88
N VAL A 69 -4.98 28.48 36.95
CA VAL A 69 -4.14 29.56 37.50
C VAL A 69 -4.28 30.84 36.68
N ILE A 70 -4.18 30.75 35.35
CA ILE A 70 -4.37 31.90 34.45
C ILE A 70 -5.78 32.51 34.64
N PHE A 71 -6.82 31.68 34.71
CA PHE A 71 -8.19 32.15 34.94
C PHE A 71 -8.31 32.94 36.25
N ARG A 72 -7.70 32.46 37.34
CA ARG A 72 -7.69 33.15 38.63
C ARG A 72 -6.96 34.50 38.57
N GLN A 73 -5.80 34.55 37.89
CA GLN A 73 -5.09 35.81 37.64
C GLN A 73 -5.91 36.79 36.80
N ILE A 74 -6.63 36.29 35.81
CA ILE A 74 -7.51 37.11 34.95
C ILE A 74 -8.67 37.67 35.76
N LEU A 75 -9.34 36.89 36.60
CA LEU A 75 -10.52 37.33 37.35
C LEU A 75 -10.15 38.29 38.49
N GLU A 76 -9.15 37.95 39.29
CA GLU A 76 -8.81 38.66 40.55
C GLU A 76 -7.65 39.65 40.39
N GLY A 77 -6.89 39.58 39.30
CA GLY A 77 -5.77 40.51 39.06
C GLY A 77 -4.55 40.31 39.95
N VAL A 78 -4.43 39.12 40.55
CA VAL A 78 -3.36 38.69 41.45
C VAL A 78 -2.14 38.13 40.69
N PRO A 79 -0.93 38.16 41.27
CA PRO A 79 0.25 37.52 40.69
C PRO A 79 0.15 35.98 40.74
N ALA A 80 0.95 35.30 39.91
CA ALA A 80 0.87 33.85 39.70
C ALA A 80 1.13 33.04 40.97
N THR A 81 2.09 33.47 41.79
CA THR A 81 2.46 32.81 43.05
C THR A 81 1.29 32.81 44.04
N THR A 82 0.63 33.95 44.21
CA THR A 82 -0.56 34.08 45.06
C THR A 82 -1.72 33.24 44.54
N ALA A 83 -1.97 33.23 43.22
CA ALA A 83 -3.01 32.41 42.62
C ALA A 83 -2.76 30.90 42.84
N VAL A 84 -1.52 30.43 42.71
CA VAL A 84 -1.15 29.03 42.99
C VAL A 84 -1.33 28.69 44.47
N GLN A 85 -0.97 29.60 45.37
CA GLN A 85 -1.12 29.40 46.82
C GLN A 85 -2.61 29.35 47.24
N GLN A 86 -3.47 30.17 46.65
CA GLN A 86 -4.91 30.10 46.89
C GLN A 86 -5.52 28.80 46.35
N LEU A 87 -5.11 28.37 45.14
CA LEU A 87 -5.58 27.14 44.52
C LEU A 87 -5.10 25.88 45.25
N SER A 88 -3.91 25.89 45.86
CA SER A 88 -3.41 24.75 46.63
C SER A 88 -4.21 24.52 47.92
N GLN A 89 -4.78 25.59 48.51
CA GLN A 89 -5.64 25.52 49.68
C GLN A 89 -7.05 24.95 49.37
N GLU A 90 -7.54 25.11 48.13
CA GLU A 90 -8.84 24.55 47.68
C GLU A 90 -8.79 23.02 47.45
N GLY A 91 -7.60 22.43 47.30
CA GLY A 91 -7.41 20.98 47.11
C GLY A 91 -7.53 20.47 45.67
N VAL A 92 -6.99 19.26 45.42
CA VAL A 92 -6.80 18.68 44.07
C VAL A 92 -8.11 18.37 43.34
N LYS A 93 -9.18 18.05 44.06
CA LYS A 93 -10.51 17.77 43.46
C LYS A 93 -11.12 19.03 42.85
N LEU A 94 -10.92 20.19 43.49
CA LEU A 94 -11.37 21.48 42.95
C LEU A 94 -10.46 21.96 41.82
N LEU A 95 -9.18 21.56 41.78
CA LEU A 95 -8.25 21.92 40.70
C LEU A 95 -8.73 21.49 39.30
N TYR A 96 -9.38 20.33 39.18
CA TYR A 96 -9.91 19.80 37.91
C TYR A 96 -11.42 20.08 37.69
N ARG A 97 -12.07 20.81 38.61
CA ARG A 97 -13.48 21.17 38.46
C ARG A 97 -13.69 22.04 37.22
N GLY A 98 -14.61 21.63 36.35
CA GLY A 98 -14.89 22.30 35.08
C GLY A 98 -14.08 21.79 33.87
N ILE A 99 -13.38 20.67 34.00
CA ILE A 99 -12.62 20.06 32.88
C ILE A 99 -13.51 19.41 31.82
N LEU A 100 -14.73 18.98 32.16
CA LEU A 100 -15.62 18.28 31.24
C LEU A 100 -16.04 19.14 30.01
N PRO A 101 -16.50 20.40 30.16
CA PRO A 101 -16.83 21.23 29.01
C PRO A 101 -15.70 21.39 27.97
N PRO A 102 -14.43 21.69 28.32
CA PRO A 102 -13.36 21.79 27.33
C PRO A 102 -13.01 20.44 26.67
N LEU A 103 -13.16 19.31 27.36
CA LEU A 103 -13.01 17.98 26.74
C LEU A 103 -14.08 17.71 25.69
N CYS A 104 -15.36 17.99 26.02
CA CYS A 104 -16.47 17.89 25.07
C CYS A 104 -16.30 18.86 23.90
N GLN A 105 -15.95 20.12 24.19
CA GLN A 105 -15.77 21.16 23.18
C GLN A 105 -14.64 20.79 22.22
N LYS A 106 -13.47 20.36 22.70
CA LYS A 106 -12.35 19.99 21.83
C LYS A 106 -12.69 18.82 20.91
N THR A 107 -13.48 17.87 21.39
CA THR A 107 -13.94 16.73 20.59
C THR A 107 -14.87 17.17 19.45
N VAL A 108 -15.84 18.04 19.75
CA VAL A 108 -16.82 18.52 18.75
C VAL A 108 -16.21 19.56 17.81
N SER A 109 -15.39 20.47 18.35
CA SER A 109 -14.72 21.54 17.60
C SER A 109 -13.77 20.98 16.54
N LEU A 110 -13.00 19.93 16.86
CA LEU A 110 -12.06 19.33 15.90
C LEU A 110 -12.79 18.81 14.67
N SER A 111 -13.85 18.01 14.86
CA SER A 111 -14.66 17.45 13.76
C SER A 111 -15.34 18.55 12.94
N LEU A 112 -15.95 19.52 13.62
CA LEU A 112 -16.70 20.60 12.99
C LEU A 112 -15.79 21.54 12.19
N MET A 113 -14.61 21.89 12.73
CA MET A 113 -13.64 22.75 12.06
C MET A 113 -13.05 22.09 10.82
N PHE A 114 -12.66 20.81 10.87
CA PHE A 114 -12.10 20.13 9.71
C PHE A 114 -13.12 20.01 8.57
N SER A 115 -14.36 19.61 8.86
CA SER A 115 -15.41 19.49 7.85
C SER A 115 -15.77 20.83 7.22
N LEU A 116 -15.91 21.90 8.02
CA LEU A 116 -16.23 23.23 7.52
C LEU A 116 -15.08 23.87 6.75
N TYR A 117 -13.84 23.71 7.23
CA TYR A 117 -12.66 24.22 6.56
C TYR A 117 -12.49 23.59 5.18
N GLU A 118 -12.54 22.26 5.08
CA GLU A 118 -12.32 21.56 3.80
C GLU A 118 -13.45 21.85 2.81
N GLY A 119 -14.70 21.83 3.27
CA GLY A 119 -15.87 22.13 2.45
C GLY A 119 -15.96 23.59 2.00
N CYS A 120 -15.50 24.55 2.82
CA CYS A 120 -15.43 25.96 2.44
C CYS A 120 -14.27 26.22 1.47
N ARG A 121 -13.09 25.65 1.74
CA ARG A 121 -11.90 25.77 0.90
C ARG A 121 -12.13 25.25 -0.51
N GLN A 122 -12.75 24.08 -0.66
CA GLN A 122 -12.99 23.47 -1.98
C GLN A 122 -13.97 24.31 -2.82
N ARG A 123 -15.02 24.85 -2.20
CA ARG A 123 -16.00 25.72 -2.88
C ARG A 123 -15.40 27.07 -3.27
N LEU A 124 -14.64 27.72 -2.38
CA LEU A 124 -13.98 28.98 -2.71
C LEU A 124 -12.87 28.81 -3.75
N TYR A 125 -12.17 27.69 -3.76
CA TYR A 125 -11.13 27.43 -4.76
C TYR A 125 -11.73 27.39 -6.17
N VAL A 126 -12.88 26.74 -6.35
CA VAL A 126 -13.62 26.68 -7.62
C VAL A 126 -14.13 28.06 -8.04
N LEU A 127 -14.50 28.92 -7.09
CA LEU A 127 -15.09 30.24 -7.37
C LEU A 127 -14.07 31.36 -7.63
N THR A 128 -12.88 31.30 -7.03
CA THR A 128 -11.99 32.48 -6.94
C THR A 128 -10.62 32.29 -7.59
N ASP A 129 -10.22 31.05 -7.92
CA ASP A 129 -8.89 30.61 -8.43
C ASP A 129 -7.64 31.03 -7.59
N HIS A 130 -7.81 31.90 -6.60
CA HIS A 130 -6.77 32.36 -5.68
C HIS A 130 -6.63 31.44 -4.44
N LYS A 131 -5.59 30.61 -4.45
CA LYS A 131 -5.27 29.61 -3.40
C LYS A 131 -5.12 30.18 -1.99
N THR A 132 -4.48 31.34 -1.85
CA THR A 132 -4.18 31.92 -0.52
C THR A 132 -5.43 32.56 0.10
N PHE A 133 -6.19 33.29 -0.70
CA PHE A 133 -7.45 33.90 -0.27
C PHE A 133 -8.47 32.85 0.17
N ALA A 134 -8.64 31.78 -0.63
CA ALA A 134 -9.55 30.68 -0.29
C ALA A 134 -9.19 30.00 1.04
N LYS A 135 -7.90 29.80 1.32
CA LYS A 135 -7.42 29.21 2.60
C LYS A 135 -7.71 30.12 3.79
N VAL A 136 -7.37 31.40 3.69
CA VAL A 136 -7.54 32.37 4.78
C VAL A 136 -9.03 32.56 5.11
N PHE A 137 -9.88 32.70 4.10
CA PHE A 137 -11.31 32.86 4.30
C PHE A 137 -11.96 31.60 4.88
N ALA A 138 -11.61 30.41 4.35
CA ALA A 138 -12.11 29.15 4.88
C ALA A 138 -11.70 28.93 6.35
N ALA A 139 -10.48 29.31 6.72
CA ALA A 139 -10.00 29.25 8.10
C ALA A 139 -10.73 30.22 9.04
N ASN A 140 -11.05 31.43 8.58
CA ASN A 140 -11.81 32.40 9.36
C ASN A 140 -13.27 31.94 9.54
N PHE A 141 -13.89 31.43 8.48
CA PHE A 141 -15.24 30.86 8.53
C PHE A 141 -15.32 29.65 9.48
N ALA A 142 -14.40 28.69 9.38
CA ALA A 142 -14.35 27.56 10.30
C ALA A 142 -14.10 28.00 11.76
N GLY A 143 -13.22 29.00 11.97
CA GLY A 143 -12.90 29.58 13.27
C GLY A 143 -14.07 30.28 13.95
N THR A 144 -14.88 30.99 13.17
CA THR A 144 -16.07 31.70 13.67
C THR A 144 -17.23 30.76 13.95
N CYS A 145 -17.38 29.69 13.16
CA CYS A 145 -18.36 28.63 13.42
C CYS A 145 -18.11 27.86 14.73
N GLU A 146 -16.88 27.81 15.26
CA GLU A 146 -16.62 27.26 16.60
C GLU A 146 -17.36 28.02 17.71
N ALA A 147 -17.70 29.30 17.49
CA ALA A 147 -18.46 30.08 18.46
C ALA A 147 -19.86 29.49 18.76
N ILE A 148 -20.38 28.58 17.92
CA ILE A 148 -21.58 27.80 18.20
C ILE A 148 -21.43 26.98 19.50
N LEU A 149 -20.21 26.51 19.79
CA LEU A 149 -19.87 25.70 20.98
C LEU A 149 -19.60 26.54 22.23
N MET A 150 -19.77 27.87 22.16
CA MET A 150 -19.53 28.77 23.29
C MET A 150 -20.32 28.44 24.57
N PRO A 151 -21.54 27.87 24.55
CA PRO A 151 -22.20 27.45 25.80
C PRO A 151 -21.33 26.51 26.67
N LEU A 152 -20.48 25.67 26.06
CA LEU A 152 -19.52 24.84 26.79
C LEU A 152 -18.41 25.68 27.45
N GLU A 153 -17.86 26.66 26.73
CA GLU A 153 -16.89 27.61 27.29
C GLU A 153 -17.51 28.41 28.45
N ARG A 154 -18.77 28.83 28.30
CA ARG A 154 -19.48 29.58 29.31
C ARG A 154 -19.68 28.76 30.59
N VAL A 155 -20.15 27.52 30.47
CA VAL A 155 -20.30 26.64 31.64
C VAL A 155 -18.95 26.32 32.29
N GLN A 156 -17.88 26.20 31.49
CA GLN A 156 -16.52 26.09 32.04
C GLN A 156 -16.17 27.30 32.91
N THR A 157 -16.35 28.53 32.41
CA THR A 157 -16.00 29.74 33.17
C THR A 157 -16.77 29.86 34.48
N LEU A 158 -18.06 29.47 34.49
CA LEU A 158 -18.88 29.51 35.70
C LEU A 158 -18.51 28.44 36.73
N LEU A 159 -18.12 27.25 36.28
CA LEU A 159 -17.66 26.17 37.16
C LEU A 159 -16.26 26.42 37.73
N GLN A 160 -15.45 27.23 37.05
CA GLN A 160 -14.11 27.61 37.48
C GLN A 160 -14.10 28.77 38.48
N ASP A 161 -15.15 29.60 38.48
CA ASP A 161 -15.30 30.71 39.41
C ASP A 161 -15.70 30.20 40.80
N TRP A 162 -14.92 30.61 41.80
CA TRP A 162 -15.12 30.19 43.18
C TRP A 162 -16.43 30.72 43.77
N ARG A 163 -16.93 31.85 43.28
CA ARG A 163 -18.17 32.50 43.75
C ARG A 163 -19.41 31.63 43.55
N TYR A 164 -19.36 30.69 42.60
CA TYR A 164 -20.48 29.81 42.27
C TYR A 164 -20.23 28.34 42.65
N HIS A 165 -19.21 28.05 43.45
CA HIS A 165 -18.88 26.69 43.87
C HIS A 165 -20.03 25.98 44.62
N GLU A 166 -20.87 26.71 45.34
CA GLU A 166 -22.03 26.14 46.06
C GLU A 166 -23.29 26.06 45.18
N ARG A 167 -23.43 26.97 44.21
CA ARG A 167 -24.62 27.03 43.32
C ARG A 167 -24.64 25.93 42.27
N PHE A 168 -23.48 25.52 41.75
CA PHE A 168 -23.41 24.55 40.64
C PHE A 168 -22.74 23.25 41.04
N LYS A 169 -23.49 22.16 41.22
CA LYS A 169 -22.90 20.85 41.57
C LYS A 169 -22.02 20.24 40.47
N ASN A 170 -22.51 20.18 39.23
CA ASN A 170 -21.83 19.53 38.09
C ASN A 170 -22.13 20.26 36.77
N THR A 171 -21.43 19.92 35.69
CA THR A 171 -21.65 20.49 34.33
C THR A 171 -23.08 20.36 33.81
N PRO A 172 -23.76 19.20 33.86
CA PRO A 172 -25.15 19.09 33.40
C PRO A 172 -26.11 19.90 34.26
N HIS A 173 -25.85 19.97 35.57
CA HIS A 173 -26.63 20.77 36.52
C HIS A 173 -26.48 22.27 36.25
N ALA A 174 -25.26 22.73 35.94
CA ALA A 174 -25.01 24.11 35.53
C ALA A 174 -25.72 24.46 34.22
N PHE A 175 -25.71 23.57 33.23
CA PHE A 175 -26.48 23.74 31.99
C PHE A 175 -27.98 23.81 32.23
N SER A 176 -28.52 22.90 33.06
CA SER A 176 -29.95 22.85 33.38
C SER A 176 -30.42 24.13 34.07
N ILE A 177 -29.66 24.64 35.04
CA ILE A 177 -29.97 25.90 35.72
C ILE A 177 -29.90 27.08 34.75
N LEU A 178 -28.85 27.18 33.93
CA LEU A 178 -28.70 28.28 32.99
C LEU A 178 -29.86 28.36 31.99
N LEU A 179 -30.24 27.21 31.43
CA LEU A 179 -31.32 27.11 30.44
C LEU A 179 -32.69 27.34 31.07
N ARG A 180 -32.93 26.84 32.29
CA ARG A 180 -34.24 26.93 32.97
C ARG A 180 -34.50 28.30 33.59
N GLU A 181 -33.49 28.93 34.19
CA GLU A 181 -33.66 30.21 34.92
C GLU A 181 -33.46 31.43 34.03
N TYR A 182 -32.60 31.35 33.01
CA TYR A 182 -32.11 32.52 32.25
C TYR A 182 -32.29 32.41 30.73
N GLY A 183 -32.63 31.22 30.21
CA GLY A 183 -32.88 30.98 28.79
C GLY A 183 -31.62 30.83 27.93
N ILE A 184 -31.83 30.63 26.62
CA ILE A 184 -30.76 30.30 25.65
C ILE A 184 -29.85 31.51 25.36
N SER A 185 -30.38 32.74 25.40
CA SER A 185 -29.61 33.96 25.11
C SER A 185 -28.46 34.17 26.10
N GLU A 186 -28.64 33.78 27.37
CA GLU A 186 -27.65 33.91 28.43
C GLU A 186 -26.50 32.89 28.29
N CYS A 187 -26.77 31.72 27.68
CA CYS A 187 -25.70 30.81 27.24
C CYS A 187 -24.76 31.49 26.23
N TYR A 188 -25.27 32.49 25.49
CA TYR A 188 -24.52 33.20 24.45
C TYR A 188 -23.88 34.52 24.90
N ARG A 189 -23.76 34.77 26.21
CA ARG A 189 -23.09 35.96 26.75
C ARG A 189 -21.58 35.90 26.53
N GLY A 190 -21.04 36.88 25.79
CA GLY A 190 -19.62 36.93 25.41
C GLY A 190 -19.31 36.46 23.97
N LEU A 191 -20.33 36.33 23.12
CA LEU A 191 -20.16 35.93 21.71
C LEU A 191 -19.24 36.87 20.92
N VAL A 192 -19.46 38.18 21.06
CA VAL A 192 -18.72 39.22 20.33
C VAL A 192 -17.21 39.13 20.53
N PRO A 193 -16.65 39.12 21.76
CA PRO A 193 -15.20 38.97 21.94
C PRO A 193 -14.66 37.63 21.43
N ILE A 194 -15.46 36.55 21.42
CA ILE A 194 -15.04 35.26 20.86
C ILE A 194 -14.92 35.32 19.34
N ILE A 195 -15.89 35.91 18.65
CA ILE A 195 -15.83 36.09 17.18
C ILE A 195 -14.62 36.95 16.80
N TYR A 196 -14.40 38.08 17.50
CA TYR A 196 -13.23 38.91 17.26
C TYR A 196 -11.92 38.17 17.51
N ARG A 197 -11.82 37.45 18.62
CA ARG A 197 -10.65 36.63 18.95
C ARG A 197 -10.41 35.57 17.88
N ASN A 198 -11.39 34.75 17.55
CA ASN A 198 -11.23 33.62 16.63
C ASN A 198 -10.93 34.07 15.20
N GLY A 199 -11.69 35.04 14.69
CA GLY A 199 -11.51 35.53 13.33
C GLY A 199 -10.15 36.22 13.13
N LEU A 200 -9.83 37.19 13.99
CA LEU A 200 -8.59 37.97 13.86
C LEU A 200 -7.34 37.14 14.23
N SER A 201 -7.43 36.26 15.24
CA SER A 201 -6.33 35.37 15.61
C SER A 201 -6.01 34.38 14.49
N ASN A 202 -7.02 33.79 13.84
CA ASN A 202 -6.78 32.86 12.74
C ASN A 202 -6.18 33.59 11.53
N LEU A 203 -6.71 34.76 11.18
CA LEU A 203 -6.16 35.58 10.10
C LEU A 203 -4.67 35.90 10.34
N MET A 204 -4.34 36.43 11.53
CA MET A 204 -2.96 36.76 11.89
C MET A 204 -2.06 35.51 11.89
N PHE A 205 -2.54 34.39 12.43
CA PHE A 205 -1.78 33.15 12.46
C PHE A 205 -1.43 32.64 11.05
N PHE A 206 -2.40 32.56 10.14
CA PHE A 206 -2.16 32.05 8.79
C PHE A 206 -1.26 33.00 7.99
N THR A 207 -1.45 34.31 8.10
CA THR A 207 -0.58 35.30 7.43
C THR A 207 0.86 35.23 7.92
N LEU A 208 1.07 35.12 9.25
CA LEU A 208 2.42 34.99 9.82
C LEU A 208 3.06 33.64 9.50
N ARG A 209 2.27 32.56 9.45
CA ARG A 209 2.74 31.22 9.09
C ARG A 209 3.21 31.15 7.65
N ASP A 210 2.47 31.74 6.72
CA ASP A 210 2.83 31.73 5.30
C ASP A 210 4.12 32.55 5.08
N LYS A 211 4.21 33.77 5.63
CA LYS A 211 5.44 34.57 5.60
C LYS A 211 6.62 33.86 6.27
N SER A 212 6.40 33.17 7.38
CA SER A 212 7.47 32.42 8.05
C SER A 212 7.97 31.26 7.19
N LYS A 213 7.11 30.60 6.40
CA LYS A 213 7.54 29.54 5.49
C LYS A 213 8.33 30.08 4.31
N ASP A 214 7.93 31.23 3.78
CA ASP A 214 8.65 31.91 2.70
C ASP A 214 10.07 32.30 3.14
N ILE A 215 10.24 32.68 4.40
CA ILE A 215 11.55 33.06 4.99
C ILE A 215 12.39 31.83 5.34
N LEU A 216 11.80 30.76 5.89
CA LEU A 216 12.55 29.58 6.35
C LEU A 216 12.97 28.62 5.22
N GLY A 217 12.31 28.66 4.06
CA GLY A 217 12.55 27.73 2.96
C GLY A 217 12.02 26.30 3.22
N ASN A 218 11.91 25.49 2.15
CA ASN A 218 11.26 24.18 2.19
C ASN A 218 12.06 23.05 2.87
N ASP A 219 13.36 23.23 3.13
CA ASP A 219 14.26 22.19 3.66
C ASP A 219 14.55 22.34 5.17
N THR A 220 13.57 22.75 5.96
CA THR A 220 13.75 22.98 7.40
C THR A 220 13.45 21.77 8.25
N THR A 221 14.23 21.59 9.32
CA THR A 221 14.05 20.51 10.30
C THR A 221 12.69 20.60 10.99
N LEU A 222 12.16 19.47 11.45
CA LEU A 222 10.88 19.42 12.20
C LEU A 222 10.93 20.31 13.45
N LEU A 223 12.09 20.44 14.08
CA LEU A 223 12.30 21.31 15.23
C LEU A 223 12.22 22.80 14.86
N ALA A 224 12.75 23.21 13.71
CA ALA A 224 12.64 24.60 13.25
C ALA A 224 11.19 24.98 12.95
N ASN A 225 10.44 24.07 12.31
CA ASN A 225 9.00 24.25 12.07
C ASN A 225 8.18 24.31 13.36
N PHE A 226 8.55 23.49 14.36
CA PHE A 226 7.96 23.52 15.69
C PHE A 226 8.23 24.86 16.40
N ILE A 227 9.48 25.32 16.43
CA ILE A 227 9.87 26.56 17.12
C ILE A 227 9.20 27.77 16.45
N SER A 228 9.19 27.82 15.11
CA SER A 228 8.46 28.86 14.36
C SER A 228 6.97 28.85 14.70
N GLY A 229 6.32 27.67 14.67
CA GLY A 229 4.91 27.53 15.03
C GLY A 229 4.61 27.96 16.47
N ALA A 230 5.43 27.57 17.43
CA ALA A 230 5.30 27.93 18.84
C ALA A 230 5.50 29.44 19.07
N LEU A 231 6.45 30.08 18.39
CA LEU A 231 6.69 31.52 18.46
C LEU A 231 5.54 32.32 17.84
N ILE A 232 5.06 31.93 16.65
CA ILE A 232 3.91 32.58 16.00
C ILE A 232 2.66 32.42 16.88
N GLY A 233 2.44 31.23 17.42
CA GLY A 233 1.33 30.93 18.33
C GLY A 233 1.40 31.73 19.63
N GLY A 234 2.57 31.80 20.26
CA GLY A 234 2.84 32.59 21.46
C GLY A 234 2.63 34.09 21.19
N PHE A 235 3.14 34.60 20.07
CA PHE A 235 2.95 35.99 19.65
C PHE A 235 1.48 36.33 19.42
N THR A 236 0.77 35.50 18.65
CA THR A 236 -0.66 35.69 18.37
C THR A 236 -1.49 35.67 19.65
N SER A 237 -1.21 34.73 20.56
CA SER A 237 -1.90 34.63 21.85
C SER A 237 -1.66 35.83 22.77
N THR A 238 -0.47 36.44 22.68
CA THR A 238 -0.09 37.63 23.44
C THR A 238 -0.81 38.86 22.88
N PHE A 239 -0.86 39.00 21.56
CA PHE A 239 -1.55 40.10 20.90
C PHE A 239 -3.05 40.12 21.24
N PHE A 240 -3.71 38.97 21.23
CA PHE A 240 -5.14 38.84 21.55
C PHE A 240 -5.45 38.58 23.03
N TYR A 241 -4.46 38.67 23.92
CA TYR A 241 -4.65 38.46 25.36
C TYR A 241 -5.68 39.42 26.00
N PRO A 242 -5.70 40.73 25.68
CA PRO A 242 -6.71 41.65 26.23
C PRO A 242 -8.15 41.26 25.87
N VAL A 243 -8.38 40.75 24.65
CA VAL A 243 -9.70 40.26 24.22
C VAL A 243 -10.12 39.04 25.04
N ASN A 244 -9.18 38.17 25.39
CA ASN A 244 -9.43 37.03 26.27
C ASN A 244 -9.77 37.46 27.71
N VAL A 245 -9.13 38.50 28.23
CA VAL A 245 -9.46 39.08 29.56
C VAL A 245 -10.89 39.62 29.59
N ILE A 246 -11.29 40.35 28.54
CA ILE A 246 -12.65 40.88 28.41
C ILE A 246 -13.67 39.75 28.29
N LYS A 247 -13.38 38.74 27.47
CA LYS A 247 -14.21 37.53 27.34
C LYS A 247 -14.49 36.91 28.71
N VAL A 248 -13.46 36.65 29.51
CA VAL A 248 -13.60 35.99 30.82
C VAL A 248 -14.44 36.82 31.78
N HIS A 249 -14.29 38.15 31.80
CA HIS A 249 -15.10 39.04 32.63
C HIS A 249 -16.58 39.09 32.18
N MET A 250 -16.84 39.09 30.86
CA MET A 250 -18.21 38.98 30.35
C MET A 250 -18.83 37.61 30.66
N GLN A 251 -18.00 36.55 30.67
CA GLN A 251 -18.43 35.17 30.89
C GLN A 251 -18.59 34.78 32.39
N SER A 252 -18.11 35.59 33.34
CA SER A 252 -18.31 35.31 34.78
C SER A 252 -19.58 35.95 35.37
N LYS A 253 -20.15 36.97 34.72
CA LYS A 253 -21.38 37.65 35.16
C LYS A 253 -22.63 36.81 34.83
N ILE A 254 -23.48 36.49 35.81
CA ILE A 254 -24.76 35.76 35.64
C ILE A 254 -25.94 36.71 35.89
N GLY A 255 -26.92 36.75 34.97
CA GLY A 255 -28.10 37.62 35.06
C GLY A 255 -27.82 39.09 34.76
N GLY A 256 -28.87 39.93 34.67
CA GLY A 256 -28.78 41.37 34.36
C GLY A 256 -28.69 41.72 32.86
N ASP A 257 -28.58 43.01 32.53
CA ASP A 257 -28.56 43.49 31.14
C ASP A 257 -27.35 42.99 30.32
N PHE A 258 -27.55 42.77 29.02
CA PHE A 258 -26.47 42.43 28.09
C PHE A 258 -25.56 43.66 27.86
N GLU A 259 -24.48 43.75 28.63
CA GLU A 259 -23.48 44.80 28.46
C GLU A 259 -22.81 44.72 27.07
N LYS A 260 -22.76 45.87 26.37
CA LYS A 260 -22.02 45.99 25.12
C LYS A 260 -20.52 45.76 25.36
N PHE A 261 -19.84 45.17 24.38
CA PHE A 261 -18.40 44.89 24.44
C PHE A 261 -17.57 46.13 24.85
N THR A 262 -17.89 47.30 24.29
CA THR A 262 -17.20 48.58 24.60
C THR A 262 -17.39 49.04 26.05
N LYS A 263 -18.57 48.79 26.65
CA LYS A 263 -18.83 49.09 28.06
C LYS A 263 -17.99 48.17 28.95
N CYS A 264 -17.98 46.87 28.67
CA CYS A 264 -17.15 45.93 29.42
C CYS A 264 -15.65 46.23 29.32
N VAL A 265 -15.15 46.67 28.16
CA VAL A 265 -13.75 47.11 28.01
C VAL A 265 -13.44 48.26 28.96
N ARG A 266 -14.34 49.26 29.02
CA ARG A 266 -14.21 50.41 29.92
C ARG A 266 -14.25 50.00 31.39
N ASP A 267 -15.18 49.11 31.77
CA ASP A 267 -15.35 48.66 33.15
C ASP A 267 -14.13 47.86 33.64
N VAL A 268 -13.58 46.99 32.78
CA VAL A 268 -12.34 46.25 33.08
C VAL A 268 -11.14 47.20 33.13
N TYR A 269 -11.10 48.25 32.31
CA TYR A 269 -10.04 49.23 32.35
C TYR A 269 -10.03 50.04 33.65
N ILE A 270 -11.21 50.41 34.14
CA ILE A 270 -11.38 51.12 35.40
C ILE A 270 -11.05 50.20 36.59
N SER A 271 -11.49 48.94 36.58
CA SER A 271 -11.20 47.97 37.66
C SER A 271 -9.74 47.53 37.74
N ARG A 272 -8.92 47.87 36.74
CA ARG A 272 -7.48 47.54 36.64
C ARG A 272 -6.58 48.75 36.84
N ASP A 273 -7.03 49.71 37.65
CA ASP A 273 -6.31 50.93 38.01
C ASP A 273 -5.90 51.78 36.79
N ARG A 274 -6.72 51.75 35.71
CA ARG A 274 -6.46 52.48 34.45
C ARG A 274 -5.10 52.13 33.80
N SER A 275 -4.51 50.98 34.14
CA SER A 275 -3.21 50.56 33.64
C SER A 275 -3.32 49.49 32.56
N LEU A 276 -2.76 49.76 31.38
CA LEU A 276 -2.67 48.77 30.29
C LEU A 276 -1.76 47.58 30.66
N LYS A 277 -0.76 47.79 31.53
CA LYS A 277 0.11 46.71 32.03
C LYS A 277 -0.68 45.69 32.84
N SER A 278 -1.72 46.13 33.55
CA SER A 278 -2.59 45.27 34.35
C SER A 278 -3.48 44.34 33.50
N PHE A 279 -3.69 44.63 32.21
CA PHE A 279 -4.38 43.72 31.27
C PHE A 279 -3.54 42.50 30.88
N TYR A 280 -2.21 42.60 30.99
CA TYR A 280 -1.29 41.51 30.62
C TYR A 280 -0.85 40.66 31.81
N LYS A 281 -1.46 40.84 32.99
CA LYS A 281 -1.22 39.97 34.15
C LYS A 281 -1.65 38.53 33.83
N GLY A 282 -0.69 37.61 33.81
CA GLY A 282 -0.89 36.20 33.43
C GLY A 282 -0.45 35.85 32.01
N VAL A 283 0.03 36.82 31.22
CA VAL A 283 0.48 36.58 29.84
C VAL A 283 1.65 35.60 29.74
N HIS A 284 2.56 35.60 30.71
CA HIS A 284 3.73 34.72 30.73
C HIS A 284 3.34 33.24 30.84
N LEU A 285 2.35 32.91 31.69
CA LEU A 285 1.80 31.55 31.77
C LEU A 285 0.97 31.21 30.53
N ASN A 286 0.28 32.19 29.94
CA ASN A 286 -0.44 32.00 28.69
C ASN A 286 0.50 31.69 27.52
N PHE A 287 1.64 32.39 27.44
CA PHE A 287 2.69 32.13 26.46
C PHE A 287 3.29 30.74 26.64
N MET A 288 3.65 30.35 27.87
CA MET A 288 4.13 28.98 28.19
C MET A 288 3.10 27.92 27.80
N ARG A 289 1.81 28.16 28.09
CA ARG A 289 0.72 27.27 27.69
C ARG A 289 0.60 27.15 26.18
N SER A 290 0.75 28.25 25.44
CA SER A 290 0.77 28.22 23.98
C SER A 290 1.91 27.32 23.48
N PHE A 291 3.12 27.40 24.04
CA PHE A 291 4.22 26.52 23.64
C PHE A 291 3.88 25.03 23.82
N ILE A 292 3.28 24.65 24.95
CA ILE A 292 2.87 23.27 25.22
C ILE A 292 1.75 22.83 24.26
N SER A 293 0.73 23.67 24.10
CA SER A 293 -0.42 23.38 23.25
C SER A 293 -0.05 23.28 21.76
N TRP A 294 0.88 24.11 21.28
CA TRP A 294 1.34 24.09 19.89
C TRP A 294 2.27 22.91 19.63
N GLY A 295 3.06 22.51 20.61
CA GLY A 295 3.90 21.34 20.47
C GLY A 295 3.11 20.05 20.28
N GLU A 296 1.93 19.97 20.90
CA GLU A 296 1.02 18.85 20.73
C GLU A 296 0.17 18.96 19.45
N GLN A 297 -0.28 20.15 19.05
CA GLN A 297 -0.93 20.34 17.74
C GLN A 297 -0.01 19.97 16.58
N GLN A 298 1.29 20.24 16.70
CA GLN A 298 2.29 19.77 15.72
C GLN A 298 2.45 18.25 15.78
N CYS A 299 2.40 17.62 16.96
CA CYS A 299 2.43 16.17 17.12
C CYS A 299 1.17 15.51 16.52
N GLN A 300 0.00 16.13 16.69
CA GLN A 300 -1.28 15.73 16.09
C GLN A 300 -1.29 15.96 14.58
N GLN A 301 -0.77 17.09 14.10
CA GLN A 301 -0.58 17.35 12.68
C GLN A 301 0.41 16.36 12.09
N GLN A 302 1.45 15.95 12.83
CA GLN A 302 2.41 14.91 12.43
C GLN A 302 1.76 13.52 12.44
N GLN A 303 0.89 13.19 13.39
CA GLN A 303 0.12 11.93 13.41
C GLN A 303 -0.92 11.88 12.29
N GLN A 304 -1.61 12.98 12.00
CA GLN A 304 -2.51 13.11 10.84
C GLN A 304 -1.74 13.14 9.52
N SER A 305 -0.53 13.70 9.49
CA SER A 305 0.38 13.62 8.34
C SER A 305 0.96 12.22 8.19
N GLN A 306 1.12 11.46 9.28
CA GLN A 306 1.53 10.04 9.30
C GLN A 306 0.38 9.09 8.95
N ALA A 307 -0.87 9.52 9.14
CA ALA A 307 -2.08 8.77 8.82
C ALA A 307 -2.61 9.07 7.40
N ARG A 308 -2.70 10.35 7.00
CA ARG A 308 -2.91 10.78 5.59
C ARG A 308 -1.68 10.61 4.71
N GLY A 309 -0.52 10.53 5.33
CA GLY A 309 0.73 10.15 4.70
C GLY A 309 1.39 9.08 5.54
N GLY A 310 1.15 7.81 5.21
CA GLY A 310 2.13 6.72 5.42
C GLY A 310 3.44 6.95 4.64
N LEU A 311 3.87 8.22 4.56
CA LEU A 311 5.03 8.79 3.91
C LEU A 311 5.61 9.87 4.88
N ARG A 312 6.79 9.54 5.40
CA ARG A 312 7.87 10.42 5.91
C ARG A 312 7.90 10.84 7.40
N ARG A 313 8.77 10.08 8.11
CA ARG A 313 9.82 10.46 9.10
C ARG A 313 9.39 10.91 10.52
N SER A 314 10.14 10.63 11.61
CA SER A 314 11.29 9.74 11.91
C SER A 314 11.61 9.79 13.42
N MET A 315 12.29 8.75 13.92
CA MET A 315 13.29 8.73 15.00
C MET A 315 12.90 9.00 16.47
N ARG A 316 12.89 7.90 17.25
CA ARG A 316 13.78 7.77 18.42
C ARG A 316 14.45 6.40 18.36
N VAL A 317 15.76 6.39 18.55
CA VAL A 317 16.65 5.23 18.45
C VAL A 317 16.34 4.25 19.58
N ASN A 318 15.85 3.05 19.22
CA ASN A 318 15.95 1.85 20.04
C ASN A 318 16.67 0.80 19.18
N PRO A 319 17.73 0.14 19.67
CA PRO A 319 18.59 -0.74 18.87
C PRO A 319 17.98 -2.12 18.56
N THR A 320 16.66 -2.23 18.40
CA THR A 320 15.96 -3.50 18.17
C THR A 320 14.97 -3.52 17.00
N LYS A 321 14.84 -2.44 16.21
CA LYS A 321 14.04 -2.47 14.96
C LYS A 321 14.95 -2.75 13.75
N MET A 322 14.72 -3.87 13.06
CA MET A 322 15.54 -4.36 11.93
C MET A 322 14.98 -4.00 10.53
N CYS A 323 14.01 -3.08 10.44
CA CYS A 323 13.57 -2.48 9.17
C CYS A 323 14.02 -1.02 9.07
N THR A 324 14.92 -0.74 8.13
CA THR A 324 15.28 0.64 7.76
C THR A 324 14.28 1.18 6.73
N PRO A 325 14.05 2.50 6.67
CA PRO A 325 13.25 3.11 5.60
C PRO A 325 13.86 2.77 4.22
N ILE A 326 12.99 2.60 3.22
CA ILE A 326 13.43 2.32 1.84
C ILE A 326 14.20 3.53 1.31
N GLU A 327 15.49 3.35 1.04
CA GLU A 327 16.34 4.33 0.39
C GLU A 327 16.15 4.22 -1.13
N GLU A 328 15.67 5.29 -1.77
CA GLU A 328 15.63 5.40 -3.22
C GLU A 328 16.83 6.23 -3.68
N LYS A 329 17.67 5.62 -4.52
CA LYS A 329 18.82 6.26 -5.16
C LYS A 329 18.61 6.20 -6.66
N VAL A 330 18.96 7.29 -7.35
CA VAL A 330 19.03 7.30 -8.81
C VAL A 330 20.48 7.04 -9.17
N GLU A 331 20.78 5.82 -9.60
CA GLU A 331 22.12 5.42 -10.06
C GLU A 331 22.05 5.30 -11.58
N GLN A 332 22.87 6.06 -12.31
CA GLN A 332 22.95 5.99 -13.78
C GLN A 332 21.57 6.13 -14.47
N ASN A 333 20.73 7.08 -14.03
CA ASN A 333 19.34 7.31 -14.48
C ASN A 333 18.34 6.17 -14.19
N LEU A 334 18.73 5.13 -13.45
CA LEU A 334 17.86 4.03 -13.02
C LEU A 334 17.48 4.20 -11.55
N LYS A 335 16.20 4.02 -11.23
CA LYS A 335 15.69 4.06 -9.86
C LYS A 335 16.04 2.75 -9.15
N VAL A 336 16.90 2.83 -8.15
CA VAL A 336 17.31 1.72 -7.31
C VAL A 336 16.77 1.94 -5.91
N ARG A 337 16.11 0.93 -5.34
CA ARG A 337 15.52 0.99 -4.00
C ARG A 337 16.15 -0.05 -3.11
N THR A 338 16.63 0.35 -1.93
CA THR A 338 17.22 -0.60 -0.98
C THR A 338 16.70 -0.43 0.44
N GLY A 339 16.63 -1.51 1.20
CA GLY A 339 16.21 -1.48 2.60
C GLY A 339 16.49 -2.79 3.32
N MET A 340 16.64 -2.75 4.65
CA MET A 340 16.86 -3.95 5.46
C MET A 340 15.54 -4.65 5.76
N VAL A 341 15.53 -5.97 5.57
CA VAL A 341 14.39 -6.86 5.83
C VAL A 341 14.89 -8.15 6.49
N ALA A 342 13.99 -8.90 7.13
CA ALA A 342 14.33 -10.22 7.66
C ALA A 342 13.83 -11.30 6.71
N VAL A 343 14.69 -12.21 6.27
CA VAL A 343 14.33 -13.27 5.31
C VAL A 343 14.39 -14.63 5.99
N SER A 344 13.36 -15.43 5.84
CA SER A 344 13.32 -16.82 6.31
C SER A 344 12.97 -17.79 5.19
N ASP A 345 13.56 -18.97 5.20
CA ASP A 345 13.17 -20.08 4.34
C ASP A 345 11.99 -20.92 4.90
N GLY A 346 11.46 -20.54 6.07
CA GLY A 346 10.40 -21.25 6.79
C GLY A 346 10.90 -22.33 7.76
N LYS A 347 12.20 -22.64 7.77
CA LYS A 347 12.83 -23.62 8.67
C LYS A 347 13.77 -22.99 9.70
N ILE A 348 14.39 -21.87 9.36
CA ILE A 348 15.38 -21.17 10.19
C ILE A 348 14.82 -19.82 10.70
N LYS A 349 15.33 -19.33 11.84
CA LYS A 349 15.02 -17.98 12.34
C LYS A 349 15.32 -16.92 11.25
N PRO A 350 14.47 -15.89 11.08
CA PRO A 350 14.66 -14.87 10.06
C PRO A 350 16.04 -14.20 10.13
N ILE A 351 16.74 -14.12 8.99
CA ILE A 351 18.10 -13.57 8.89
C ILE A 351 18.02 -12.14 8.32
N PRO A 352 18.66 -11.14 8.96
CA PRO A 352 18.70 -9.78 8.43
C PRO A 352 19.43 -9.75 7.09
N THR A 353 18.77 -9.20 6.08
CA THR A 353 19.23 -9.17 4.69
C THR A 353 18.80 -7.84 4.06
N ARG A 354 19.65 -7.24 3.23
CA ARG A 354 19.33 -6.05 2.46
C ARG A 354 18.58 -6.44 1.20
N LEU A 355 17.37 -5.94 1.04
CA LEU A 355 16.61 -6.01 -0.20
C LEU A 355 17.13 -4.91 -1.14
N HIS A 356 17.45 -5.29 -2.38
CA HIS A 356 17.92 -4.38 -3.42
C HIS A 356 17.05 -4.59 -4.67
N LEU A 357 16.21 -3.61 -4.97
CA LEU A 357 15.25 -3.63 -6.06
C LEU A 357 15.71 -2.67 -7.15
N THR A 358 15.91 -3.21 -8.35
CA THR A 358 16.02 -2.44 -9.59
C THR A 358 14.72 -2.54 -10.39
N MET A 359 14.65 -1.88 -11.55
CA MET A 359 13.49 -2.01 -12.43
C MET A 359 13.24 -3.45 -12.92
N GLU A 360 14.30 -4.23 -13.11
CA GLU A 360 14.24 -5.55 -13.75
C GLU A 360 14.43 -6.72 -12.78
N VAL A 361 15.07 -6.48 -11.64
CA VAL A 361 15.58 -7.55 -10.77
C VAL A 361 15.41 -7.19 -9.29
N LEU A 362 15.04 -8.18 -8.49
CA LEU A 362 15.05 -8.12 -7.03
C LEU A 362 16.21 -8.97 -6.49
N LYS A 363 17.08 -8.35 -5.70
CA LYS A 363 18.26 -8.98 -5.11
C LYS A 363 18.18 -8.98 -3.58
N LEU A 364 18.63 -10.06 -2.97
CA LEU A 364 18.85 -10.19 -1.54
C LEU A 364 20.34 -10.16 -1.25
N GLN A 365 20.78 -9.20 -0.44
CA GLN A 365 22.19 -8.95 -0.13
C GLN A 365 22.47 -9.15 1.36
N ARG A 366 23.59 -9.80 1.70
CA ARG A 366 24.08 -9.87 3.09
C ARG A 366 25.40 -9.12 3.23
N GLU A 367 25.61 -8.55 4.41
CA GLU A 367 26.85 -7.88 4.78
C GLU A 367 27.90 -8.96 5.08
N ASP A 368 29.04 -8.91 4.39
CA ASP A 368 30.20 -9.75 4.69
C ASP A 368 31.26 -8.92 5.42
N LEU A 369 31.79 -9.45 6.51
CA LEU A 369 32.86 -8.83 7.30
C LEU A 369 34.17 -9.49 6.89
N GLU A 370 34.95 -8.85 6.02
CA GLU A 370 36.31 -9.32 5.75
C GLU A 370 37.14 -9.27 7.05
N GLN A 371 37.43 -10.44 7.61
CA GLN A 371 38.51 -10.60 8.59
C GLN A 371 39.83 -10.48 7.82
N SER A 372 40.70 -9.56 8.25
CA SER A 372 42.08 -9.48 7.75
C SER A 372 42.78 -10.82 7.99
N ALA A 373 42.78 -11.67 6.96
CA ALA A 373 43.77 -12.71 6.79
C ALA A 373 44.75 -12.21 5.73
N ASN A 374 45.96 -11.87 6.18
CA ASN A 374 47.11 -11.62 5.34
C ASN A 374 47.32 -12.81 4.38
N HIS A 375 47.11 -12.59 3.07
CA HIS A 375 48.00 -13.05 1.99
C HIS A 375 47.54 -12.46 0.65
N ASN A 376 48.46 -11.77 -0.02
CA ASN A 376 48.56 -11.37 -1.43
C ASN A 376 47.26 -11.23 -2.26
N LYS A 377 47.02 -9.99 -2.72
CA LYS A 377 45.97 -9.53 -3.65
C LYS A 377 45.52 -10.60 -4.67
N ILE A 378 44.31 -11.14 -4.50
CA ILE A 378 43.59 -11.81 -5.57
C ILE A 378 42.96 -10.71 -6.47
N PRO A 379 43.20 -10.67 -7.78
CA PRO A 379 42.64 -9.64 -8.66
C PRO A 379 41.11 -9.71 -8.77
N ALA A 380 40.48 -8.55 -8.89
CA ALA A 380 39.03 -8.39 -8.97
C ALA A 380 38.40 -9.13 -10.17
N ASP A 381 37.32 -9.85 -9.88
CA ASP A 381 36.44 -10.59 -10.80
C ASP A 381 36.05 -9.75 -12.03
N THR A 382 36.37 -10.24 -13.23
CA THR A 382 35.54 -10.34 -14.46
C THR A 382 36.40 -10.33 -15.74
N LYS A 383 37.65 -9.84 -15.71
CA LYS A 383 38.54 -9.83 -16.89
C LYS A 383 39.26 -11.17 -17.10
N GLU A 384 39.23 -11.67 -18.33
CA GLU A 384 40.12 -12.75 -18.78
C GLU A 384 41.57 -12.27 -18.70
N ARG A 385 42.46 -13.11 -18.19
CA ARG A 385 43.89 -12.83 -18.11
C ARG A 385 44.68 -13.86 -18.90
N MET A 386 45.63 -13.38 -19.70
CA MET A 386 46.59 -14.24 -20.38
C MET A 386 47.83 -14.38 -19.50
N VAL A 387 48.19 -15.61 -19.18
CA VAL A 387 49.33 -15.95 -18.32
C VAL A 387 50.24 -16.88 -19.11
N GLN A 388 51.49 -16.46 -19.33
CA GLN A 388 52.51 -17.29 -19.96
C GLN A 388 53.30 -18.03 -18.89
N ILE A 389 53.47 -19.34 -19.07
CA ILE A 389 54.16 -20.22 -18.14
C ILE A 389 55.21 -21.01 -18.94
N THR A 390 56.43 -21.01 -18.46
CA THR A 390 57.51 -21.84 -19.01
C THR A 390 57.57 -23.15 -18.24
N ARG A 391 57.41 -24.28 -18.93
CA ARG A 391 57.44 -25.63 -18.37
C ARG A 391 58.83 -25.94 -17.78
N GLN A 392 58.85 -26.54 -16.59
CA GLN A 392 60.08 -27.02 -15.97
C GLN A 392 60.35 -28.49 -16.34
N LYS A 393 61.63 -28.86 -16.47
CA LYS A 393 62.06 -30.24 -16.81
C LYS A 393 61.61 -31.28 -15.77
N VAL A 394 61.41 -30.86 -14.52
CA VAL A 394 60.87 -31.68 -13.43
C VAL A 394 59.64 -30.96 -12.87
N GLY A 395 58.48 -31.61 -12.83
CA GLY A 395 57.22 -31.04 -12.33
C GLY A 395 56.29 -30.41 -13.39
N GLY A 396 56.76 -30.22 -14.63
CA GLY A 396 55.93 -29.74 -15.73
C GLY A 396 55.39 -28.32 -15.50
N LEU A 397 54.07 -28.14 -15.60
CA LEU A 397 53.41 -26.85 -15.37
C LEU A 397 53.11 -26.55 -13.89
N GLY A 398 53.18 -27.54 -13.00
CA GLY A 398 52.96 -27.34 -11.56
C GLY A 398 51.53 -26.96 -11.15
N LEU A 399 50.52 -27.36 -11.93
CA LEU A 399 49.10 -27.17 -11.63
C LEU A 399 48.32 -28.48 -11.80
N SER A 400 47.25 -28.64 -11.02
CA SER A 400 46.25 -29.70 -11.21
C SER A 400 44.94 -29.10 -11.69
N ILE A 401 44.29 -29.78 -12.62
CA ILE A 401 42.98 -29.38 -13.17
C ILE A 401 41.89 -30.35 -12.75
N LYS A 402 40.64 -29.89 -12.68
CA LYS A 402 39.42 -30.68 -12.48
C LYS A 402 38.30 -30.12 -13.37
N GLY A 403 37.26 -30.91 -13.63
CA GLY A 403 36.17 -30.52 -14.53
C GLY A 403 36.47 -30.84 -15.99
N GLY A 404 35.51 -30.54 -16.86
CA GLY A 404 35.43 -31.00 -18.24
C GLY A 404 33.96 -31.00 -18.70
N ALA A 405 33.74 -31.00 -20.02
CA ALA A 405 32.41 -30.96 -20.60
C ALA A 405 31.50 -32.11 -20.11
N GLU A 406 32.08 -33.29 -19.86
CA GLU A 406 31.40 -34.48 -19.31
C GLU A 406 30.79 -34.25 -17.92
N HIS A 407 31.41 -33.38 -17.12
CA HIS A 407 30.92 -33.02 -15.79
C HIS A 407 30.09 -31.74 -15.78
N LYS A 408 29.80 -31.14 -16.95
CA LYS A 408 29.13 -29.84 -17.11
C LYS A 408 29.80 -28.72 -16.31
N LEU A 409 31.10 -28.83 -16.10
CA LEU A 409 31.93 -27.88 -15.36
C LEU A 409 33.09 -27.42 -16.26
N PRO A 410 33.45 -26.13 -16.24
CA PRO A 410 34.65 -25.69 -16.96
C PRO A 410 35.90 -26.37 -16.39
N VAL A 411 36.97 -26.44 -17.20
CA VAL A 411 38.27 -26.95 -16.75
C VAL A 411 38.87 -25.95 -15.76
N LEU A 412 38.92 -26.32 -14.48
CA LEU A 412 39.29 -25.46 -13.35
C LEU A 412 40.63 -25.89 -12.75
N ILE A 413 41.47 -24.93 -12.37
CA ILE A 413 42.69 -25.18 -11.58
C ILE A 413 42.28 -25.54 -10.15
N SER A 414 42.48 -26.79 -9.78
CA SER A 414 42.14 -27.33 -8.45
C SER A 414 43.26 -27.16 -7.44
N ARG A 415 44.52 -27.17 -7.88
CA ARG A 415 45.70 -27.01 -7.01
C ARG A 415 46.86 -26.40 -7.80
N ILE A 416 47.68 -25.59 -7.13
CA ILE A 416 48.96 -25.07 -7.65
C ILE A 416 50.05 -25.55 -6.70
N TYR A 417 51.10 -26.17 -7.23
CA TYR A 417 52.19 -26.76 -6.43
C TYR A 417 53.26 -25.72 -6.12
N LYS A 418 53.54 -25.52 -4.82
CA LYS A 418 54.50 -24.52 -4.35
C LYS A 418 55.89 -24.74 -4.96
N GLY A 419 56.51 -23.66 -5.40
CA GLY A 419 57.86 -23.67 -5.98
C GLY A 419 57.96 -24.19 -7.41
N GLN A 420 56.87 -24.59 -8.05
CA GLN A 420 56.85 -25.03 -9.46
C GLN A 420 56.40 -23.91 -10.41
N ALA A 421 56.45 -24.15 -11.73
CA ALA A 421 56.24 -23.15 -12.77
C ALA A 421 54.97 -22.27 -12.58
N ALA A 422 53.82 -22.88 -12.27
CA ALA A 422 52.56 -22.14 -12.03
C ALA A 422 52.56 -21.31 -10.73
N ASP A 423 53.28 -21.71 -9.68
CA ASP A 423 53.40 -20.92 -8.45
C ASP A 423 54.40 -19.77 -8.64
N GLN A 424 55.52 -20.05 -9.31
CA GLN A 424 56.55 -19.06 -9.64
C GLN A 424 56.03 -17.95 -10.57
N CYS A 425 55.07 -18.25 -11.45
CA CYS A 425 54.47 -17.21 -12.31
C CYS A 425 53.61 -16.21 -11.52
N GLY A 426 53.10 -16.59 -10.34
CA GLY A 426 52.33 -15.74 -9.42
C GLY A 426 51.01 -15.18 -9.96
N GLN A 427 50.60 -15.58 -11.16
CA GLN A 427 49.46 -15.00 -11.90
C GLN A 427 48.27 -15.97 -12.08
N LEU A 428 48.46 -17.23 -11.70
CA LEU A 428 47.41 -18.25 -11.63
C LEU A 428 46.93 -18.44 -10.19
N PHE A 429 45.64 -18.73 -10.03
CA PHE A 429 45.01 -18.94 -8.74
C PHE A 429 44.14 -20.21 -8.76
N VAL A 430 44.02 -20.87 -7.61
CA VAL A 430 43.09 -22.00 -7.44
C VAL A 430 41.65 -21.50 -7.61
N GLY A 431 40.86 -22.21 -8.42
CA GLY A 431 39.51 -21.82 -8.84
C GLY A 431 39.47 -21.02 -10.16
N ASP A 432 40.59 -20.86 -10.86
CA ASP A 432 40.60 -20.30 -12.21
C ASP A 432 40.10 -21.30 -13.24
N ALA A 433 39.18 -20.87 -14.11
CA ALA A 433 38.77 -21.61 -15.29
C ALA A 433 39.73 -21.32 -16.44
N ILE A 434 40.31 -22.36 -17.03
CA ILE A 434 41.14 -22.27 -18.23
C ILE A 434 40.23 -22.23 -19.45
N ILE A 435 40.27 -21.12 -20.16
CA ILE A 435 39.42 -20.86 -21.34
C ILE A 435 40.17 -21.25 -22.61
N LYS A 436 41.45 -20.86 -22.71
CA LYS A 436 42.32 -21.18 -23.86
C LYS A 436 43.70 -21.65 -23.45
N VAL A 437 44.29 -22.50 -24.28
CA VAL A 437 45.69 -22.92 -24.22
C VAL A 437 46.34 -22.59 -25.57
N ASN A 438 47.38 -21.76 -25.58
CA ASN A 438 48.07 -21.30 -26.80
C ASN A 438 47.16 -20.72 -27.88
N GLY A 439 46.02 -20.14 -27.48
CA GLY A 439 45.03 -19.55 -28.39
C GLY A 439 43.85 -20.46 -28.76
N GLU A 440 43.94 -21.77 -28.53
CA GLU A 440 42.86 -22.73 -28.78
C GLU A 440 41.90 -22.83 -27.59
N TYR A 441 40.59 -22.82 -27.86
CA TYR A 441 39.56 -22.93 -26.82
C TYR A 441 39.44 -24.36 -26.30
N ILE A 442 39.50 -24.52 -24.98
CA ILE A 442 39.39 -25.84 -24.33
C ILE A 442 38.12 -25.99 -23.47
N THR A 443 37.22 -25.00 -23.49
CA THR A 443 36.01 -24.96 -22.65
C THR A 443 34.98 -26.04 -22.98
N ALA A 444 35.06 -26.65 -24.17
CA ALA A 444 34.16 -27.71 -24.63
C ALA A 444 34.85 -29.10 -24.69
N CYS A 445 36.10 -29.20 -24.23
CA CYS A 445 36.83 -30.46 -24.20
C CYS A 445 36.45 -31.28 -22.96
N ASN A 446 36.58 -32.60 -23.07
CA ASN A 446 36.48 -33.46 -21.91
C ASN A 446 37.72 -33.32 -21.01
N HIS A 447 37.66 -33.79 -19.76
CA HIS A 447 38.78 -33.71 -18.83
C HIS A 447 40.10 -34.26 -19.41
N ASP A 448 40.07 -35.47 -19.95
CA ASP A 448 41.25 -36.15 -20.47
C ASP A 448 41.84 -35.43 -21.69
N ASP A 449 40.99 -34.88 -22.55
CA ASP A 449 41.41 -34.09 -23.71
C ASP A 449 42.10 -32.79 -23.26
N ALA A 450 41.55 -32.11 -22.25
CA ALA A 450 42.15 -30.91 -21.68
C ALA A 450 43.52 -31.21 -21.03
N VAL A 451 43.69 -32.36 -20.37
CA VAL A 451 44.98 -32.83 -19.84
C VAL A 451 45.98 -33.07 -20.98
N ASN A 452 45.55 -33.72 -22.05
CA ASN A 452 46.41 -34.01 -23.20
C ASN A 452 46.86 -32.73 -23.93
N ILE A 453 45.95 -31.77 -24.12
CA ILE A 453 46.26 -30.46 -24.70
C ILE A 453 47.29 -29.72 -23.84
N LEU A 454 47.10 -29.67 -22.51
CA LEU A 454 48.05 -29.03 -21.60
C LEU A 454 49.40 -29.77 -21.51
N ARG A 455 49.43 -31.09 -21.73
CA ARG A 455 50.68 -31.87 -21.77
C ARG A 455 51.47 -31.60 -23.04
N ASN A 456 50.78 -31.48 -24.18
CA ASN A 456 51.38 -31.33 -25.51
C ASN A 456 51.59 -29.87 -25.95
N ALA A 457 51.18 -28.89 -25.14
CA ALA A 457 51.28 -27.46 -25.42
C ALA A 457 52.73 -26.88 -25.52
N GLY A 458 53.76 -27.72 -25.50
CA GLY A 458 55.17 -27.31 -25.60
C GLY A 458 55.77 -26.76 -24.29
N ASP A 459 56.95 -26.14 -24.43
CA ASP A 459 57.72 -25.59 -23.31
C ASP A 459 57.24 -24.22 -22.85
N ILE A 460 56.65 -23.41 -23.72
CA ILE A 460 56.04 -22.13 -23.37
C ILE A 460 54.53 -22.24 -23.61
N VAL A 461 53.76 -22.16 -22.53
CA VAL A 461 52.31 -22.34 -22.55
C VAL A 461 51.64 -21.02 -22.16
N VAL A 462 50.80 -20.48 -23.03
CA VAL A 462 50.00 -19.28 -22.78
C VAL A 462 48.57 -19.69 -22.44
N LEU A 463 48.16 -19.48 -21.18
CA LEU A 463 46.84 -19.79 -20.69
C LEU A 463 45.98 -18.53 -20.62
N THR A 464 44.79 -18.56 -21.23
CA THR A 464 43.77 -17.54 -20.97
C THR A 464 42.85 -18.06 -19.87
N VAL A 465 42.88 -17.42 -18.71
CA VAL A 465 42.13 -17.87 -17.53
C VAL A 465 41.18 -16.81 -17.00
N LYS A 466 40.09 -17.24 -16.37
CA LYS A 466 39.12 -16.38 -15.69
C LYS A 466 38.78 -16.96 -14.32
N HIS A 467 38.80 -16.11 -13.30
CA HIS A 467 38.50 -16.57 -11.94
C HIS A 467 37.02 -16.98 -11.83
N TYR A 468 36.76 -18.20 -11.37
CA TYR A 468 35.41 -18.77 -11.31
C TYR A 468 34.96 -18.93 -9.84
N ARG A 469 34.36 -17.88 -9.27
CA ARG A 469 33.97 -17.83 -7.84
C ARG A 469 33.01 -18.94 -7.39
N ALA A 470 32.19 -19.48 -8.29
CA ALA A 470 31.26 -20.55 -7.98
C ALA A 470 31.93 -21.92 -7.75
N ALA A 471 33.25 -22.06 -7.99
CA ALA A 471 33.99 -23.30 -7.75
C ALA A 471 34.34 -23.59 -6.29
N LYS A 472 34.30 -22.59 -5.38
CA LYS A 472 34.75 -22.75 -3.98
C LYS A 472 34.08 -23.92 -3.21
N PRO A 473 32.76 -24.17 -3.33
CA PRO A 473 32.13 -25.32 -2.67
C PRO A 473 32.55 -26.67 -3.27
N PHE A 474 32.85 -26.71 -4.57
CA PHE A 474 33.20 -27.94 -5.30
C PHE A 474 34.65 -28.38 -5.07
N LEU A 475 35.55 -27.42 -4.84
CA LEU A 475 36.95 -27.72 -4.51
C LEU A 475 37.11 -28.18 -3.04
N GLN A 476 36.27 -27.69 -2.12
CA GLN A 476 36.32 -28.04 -0.69
C GLN A 476 35.69 -29.39 -0.34
N LYS A 477 34.75 -29.89 -1.15
CA LYS A 477 34.04 -31.15 -0.86
C LYS A 477 34.99 -32.37 -0.85
N THR A 478 36.02 -32.35 -1.69
CA THR A 478 36.97 -33.46 -1.85
C THR A 478 38.14 -33.44 -0.86
N GLU A 479 38.51 -32.29 -0.26
CA GLU A 479 39.56 -32.27 0.78
C GLU A 479 39.16 -33.02 2.07
N LYS A 480 37.85 -33.22 2.27
CA LYS A 480 37.30 -34.07 3.34
C LYS A 480 37.15 -35.54 2.92
N GLU A 481 37.01 -35.83 1.63
CA GLU A 481 36.91 -37.20 1.10
C GLU A 481 38.31 -37.85 1.00
N GLU A 482 39.36 -37.12 0.59
CA GLU A 482 40.76 -37.62 0.59
C GLU A 482 41.31 -37.92 2.01
N LYS A 483 40.62 -37.46 3.07
CA LYS A 483 40.94 -37.80 4.48
C LYS A 483 40.13 -38.98 5.01
N LEU A 484 39.12 -39.46 4.29
CA LEU A 484 38.26 -40.57 4.72
C LEU A 484 38.65 -41.93 4.13
N ASP A 485 39.49 -41.97 3.10
CA ASP A 485 39.92 -43.24 2.46
C ASP A 485 40.97 -44.04 3.27
N ASN A 486 41.41 -43.53 4.42
CA ASN A 486 42.31 -44.24 5.35
C ASN A 486 41.60 -44.85 6.58
N ALA A 487 40.27 -44.88 6.62
CA ALA A 487 39.52 -45.49 7.72
C ALA A 487 38.36 -46.35 7.21
N SER A 488 38.73 -47.54 6.74
CA SER A 488 38.04 -48.84 6.91
C SER A 488 36.50 -48.91 6.81
N ASN A 489 36.06 -49.74 5.85
CA ASN A 489 35.19 -50.92 6.03
C ASN A 489 34.21 -50.91 7.21
N GLY A 490 32.91 -50.95 6.90
CA GLY A 490 31.88 -51.35 7.86
C GLY A 490 30.48 -50.98 7.39
N ALA A 491 29.61 -51.98 7.30
CA ALA A 491 28.31 -51.93 6.65
C ALA A 491 27.17 -51.36 7.52
N ALA A 492 26.08 -51.06 6.80
CA ALA A 492 24.66 -51.16 7.18
C ALA A 492 23.95 -50.02 7.96
N GLU A 493 22.94 -49.50 7.25
CA GLU A 493 21.57 -49.10 7.64
C GLU A 493 21.28 -47.93 8.60
N ASP A 494 20.48 -47.01 8.04
CA ASP A 494 19.25 -46.36 8.53
C ASP A 494 19.15 -45.77 9.95
N GLY A 495 18.58 -44.56 9.99
CA GLY A 495 17.84 -44.08 11.15
C GLY A 495 18.30 -42.73 11.68
N TRP A 496 17.62 -41.68 11.23
CA TRP A 496 17.76 -40.32 11.72
C TRP A 496 17.00 -40.17 13.05
N VAL A 497 17.69 -39.82 14.16
CA VAL A 497 17.06 -39.32 15.39
C VAL A 497 17.91 -38.20 16.00
N SER A 498 17.25 -37.07 16.32
CA SER A 498 17.79 -35.94 17.08
C SER A 498 17.97 -36.28 18.55
N PRO A 499 18.81 -35.57 19.32
CA PRO A 499 18.17 -34.72 20.34
C PRO A 499 18.93 -33.44 20.74
N SER A 500 18.12 -32.42 21.00
CA SER A 500 18.43 -31.27 21.86
C SER A 500 18.70 -31.68 23.32
N LYS A 501 19.71 -31.08 23.99
CA LYS A 501 19.68 -30.40 25.32
C LYS A 501 21.09 -30.26 25.92
N LEU A 502 21.19 -29.42 26.96
CA LEU A 502 22.33 -29.06 27.83
C LEU A 502 23.00 -27.74 27.36
N VAL A 503 22.61 -26.55 27.82
CA VAL A 503 22.62 -26.00 29.20
C VAL A 503 23.98 -26.10 29.89
N ALA A 504 24.59 -24.92 30.01
CA ALA A 504 25.47 -24.40 31.06
C ALA A 504 26.74 -25.17 31.46
N SER A 505 27.88 -24.50 31.30
CA SER A 505 28.83 -24.27 32.40
C SER A 505 29.94 -23.30 31.95
N SER A 506 30.09 -22.20 32.68
CA SER A 506 31.31 -21.38 32.67
C SER A 506 32.47 -22.12 33.37
N PRO A 507 33.72 -21.68 33.16
CA PRO A 507 34.60 -21.46 34.30
C PRO A 507 35.25 -20.07 34.33
N LYS A 508 35.52 -19.61 35.55
CA LYS A 508 36.26 -18.39 35.95
C LYS A 508 37.76 -18.68 36.09
N ALA A 509 38.62 -17.66 35.88
CA ALA A 509 39.86 -17.31 36.62
C ALA A 509 40.66 -16.26 35.80
N SER A 510 40.76 -14.98 36.23
CA SER A 510 41.88 -14.31 36.96
C SER A 510 43.24 -14.34 36.24
N GLY A 511 44.06 -13.29 36.07
CA GLY A 511 44.15 -11.90 36.53
C GLY A 511 45.51 -11.30 36.06
N HIS A 512 45.75 -9.99 36.31
CA HIS A 512 46.98 -9.18 36.07
C HIS A 512 47.32 -8.83 34.60
N SER A 513 47.86 -7.66 34.21
CA SER A 513 48.20 -6.38 34.85
C SER A 513 48.59 -5.35 33.74
N ARG A 514 48.37 -4.06 34.04
CA ARG A 514 48.92 -2.80 33.46
C ARG A 514 49.96 -2.87 32.31
N GLN A 515 49.73 -2.09 31.25
CA GLN A 515 50.44 -0.83 30.91
C GLN A 515 49.93 -0.27 29.58
N GLY A 516 49.82 1.06 29.49
CA GLY A 516 49.34 1.75 28.30
C GLY A 516 50.45 2.23 27.37
N SER A 517 50.09 2.53 26.13
CA SER A 517 50.64 3.63 25.33
C SER A 517 49.81 3.85 24.07
N ASN A 518 49.79 5.11 23.66
CA ASN A 518 48.99 5.72 22.60
C ASN A 518 49.32 5.16 21.20
N ALA A 519 48.34 5.13 20.31
CA ALA A 519 48.31 5.92 19.08
C ALA A 519 47.20 5.45 18.13
N SER A 520 46.52 6.43 17.57
CA SER A 520 45.46 6.38 16.57
C SER A 520 45.83 5.64 15.28
N THR A 521 44.96 4.74 14.85
CA THR A 521 44.53 4.64 13.44
C THR A 521 43.22 3.87 13.39
N SER A 522 42.10 4.58 13.31
CA SER A 522 40.80 3.99 13.03
C SER A 522 40.82 3.42 11.61
N SER A 523 41.10 2.12 11.48
CA SER A 523 40.89 1.40 10.22
C SER A 523 39.40 1.32 9.94
N THR A 524 38.92 2.18 9.04
CA THR A 524 37.54 2.18 8.57
C THR A 524 37.30 0.88 7.81
N LYS A 525 36.75 -0.13 8.49
CA LYS A 525 36.31 -1.39 7.87
C LYS A 525 35.30 -1.06 6.77
N GLN A 526 35.67 -1.19 5.50
CA GLN A 526 34.75 -1.03 4.39
C GLN A 526 33.77 -2.21 4.37
N LYS A 527 32.48 -1.90 4.51
CA LYS A 527 31.39 -2.86 4.47
C LYS A 527 31.05 -3.19 3.01
N LYS A 528 31.09 -4.47 2.62
CA LYS A 528 30.74 -4.92 1.26
C LYS A 528 29.50 -5.80 1.28
N TRP A 529 28.56 -5.49 0.40
CA TRP A 529 27.31 -6.24 0.22
C TRP A 529 27.51 -7.35 -0.81
N VAL A 530 27.06 -8.57 -0.51
CA VAL A 530 27.14 -9.73 -1.41
C VAL A 530 25.73 -10.22 -1.75
N ASP A 531 25.46 -10.40 -3.05
CA ASP A 531 24.19 -10.93 -3.58
C ASP A 531 24.05 -12.43 -3.24
N ILE A 532 23.01 -12.80 -2.50
CA ILE A 532 22.67 -14.20 -2.13
C ILE A 532 21.64 -14.77 -3.10
N VAL A 533 20.59 -14.00 -3.39
CA VAL A 533 19.48 -14.44 -4.24
C VAL A 533 19.14 -13.32 -5.21
N THR A 534 18.91 -13.68 -6.47
CA THR A 534 18.56 -12.77 -7.55
C THR A 534 17.32 -13.31 -8.27
N VAL A 535 16.24 -12.54 -8.25
CA VAL A 535 14.95 -12.89 -8.85
C VAL A 535 14.62 -11.90 -9.96
N PRO A 536 14.58 -12.33 -11.24
CA PRO A 536 14.08 -11.50 -12.33
C PRO A 536 12.60 -11.17 -12.14
N LEU A 537 12.21 -9.92 -12.41
CA LEU A 537 10.83 -9.45 -12.22
C LEU A 537 9.95 -9.61 -13.46
N MET A 538 10.53 -9.89 -14.63
CA MET A 538 9.77 -10.14 -15.85
C MET A 538 8.81 -11.32 -15.65
N MET A 539 7.49 -11.04 -15.73
CA MET A 539 6.42 -12.02 -15.52
C MET A 539 6.53 -12.77 -14.18
N ALA A 540 7.19 -12.17 -13.18
CA ALA A 540 7.20 -12.68 -11.82
C ALA A 540 5.83 -12.43 -11.15
N TYR A 541 5.62 -13.00 -9.98
CA TYR A 541 4.49 -12.62 -9.13
C TYR A 541 4.91 -12.52 -7.67
N VAL A 542 4.15 -11.71 -6.95
CA VAL A 542 4.27 -11.54 -5.51
C VAL A 542 3.13 -12.31 -4.88
N THR A 543 3.37 -12.98 -3.76
CA THR A 543 2.28 -13.60 -2.99
C THR A 543 2.44 -13.36 -1.50
N ARG A 544 1.32 -13.03 -0.86
CA ARG A 544 1.23 -12.89 0.60
C ARG A 544 0.66 -14.15 1.26
N TYR A 545 0.00 -15.00 0.50
CA TYR A 545 -0.62 -16.22 1.00
C TYR A 545 0.40 -17.34 1.11
N ILE A 546 0.26 -18.18 2.14
CA ILE A 546 1.07 -19.39 2.25
C ILE A 546 0.79 -20.24 1.00
N PHE A 547 1.86 -20.63 0.32
CA PHE A 547 1.77 -21.30 -0.97
C PHE A 547 0.92 -22.56 -0.85
N GLY A 548 -0.07 -22.71 -1.74
CA GLY A 548 -0.98 -23.84 -1.71
C GLY A 548 -2.16 -23.68 -0.75
N THR A 549 -2.32 -22.54 -0.06
CA THR A 549 -3.37 -22.35 0.96
C THR A 549 -4.10 -21.01 0.81
N ASP A 550 -5.15 -20.83 1.60
CA ASP A 550 -5.93 -19.61 1.81
C ASP A 550 -5.38 -18.70 2.93
N LYS A 551 -4.40 -19.17 3.72
CA LYS A 551 -3.88 -18.44 4.88
C LYS A 551 -2.97 -17.28 4.50
N LEU A 552 -3.35 -16.08 4.93
CA LEU A 552 -2.58 -14.86 4.71
C LEU A 552 -1.39 -14.75 5.68
N ARG A 553 -0.18 -14.48 5.17
CA ARG A 553 0.96 -14.11 6.02
C ARG A 553 0.81 -12.66 6.48
N ARG A 554 0.69 -12.47 7.79
CA ARG A 554 0.73 -11.13 8.40
C ARG A 554 2.14 -10.58 8.27
N ASN A 555 2.26 -9.39 7.68
CA ASN A 555 3.51 -8.65 7.56
C ASN A 555 4.67 -9.34 6.81
N ALA A 556 4.35 -10.29 5.93
CA ALA A 556 5.34 -10.96 5.11
C ALA A 556 4.84 -11.24 3.69
N PHE A 557 5.78 -11.40 2.76
CA PHE A 557 5.51 -11.71 1.36
C PHE A 557 6.65 -12.53 0.75
N GLU A 558 6.37 -13.16 -0.37
CA GLU A 558 7.33 -13.92 -1.16
C GLU A 558 7.25 -13.46 -2.62
N VAL A 559 8.40 -13.31 -3.29
CA VAL A 559 8.46 -13.03 -4.72
C VAL A 559 9.00 -14.25 -5.45
N ARG A 560 8.30 -14.66 -6.50
CA ARG A 560 8.62 -15.82 -7.32
C ARG A 560 8.83 -15.41 -8.77
N GLY A 561 10.01 -15.71 -9.29
CA GLY A 561 10.40 -15.46 -10.67
C GLY A 561 10.01 -16.61 -11.60
N LEU A 562 10.07 -16.33 -12.90
CA LEU A 562 9.74 -17.27 -13.98
C LEU A 562 10.64 -18.51 -14.01
N ASN A 563 11.91 -18.36 -13.65
CA ASN A 563 12.93 -19.42 -13.66
C ASN A 563 12.91 -20.33 -12.41
N GLY A 564 11.84 -20.27 -11.60
CA GLY A 564 11.76 -20.97 -10.33
C GLY A 564 12.56 -20.32 -9.19
N ALA A 565 13.23 -19.18 -9.42
CA ALA A 565 13.89 -18.43 -8.37
C ALA A 565 12.84 -17.85 -7.39
N ARG A 566 13.15 -17.94 -6.10
CA ARG A 566 12.29 -17.45 -5.02
C ARG A 566 13.11 -16.71 -3.99
N THR A 567 12.56 -15.62 -3.45
CA THR A 567 13.23 -14.83 -2.41
C THR A 567 13.24 -15.53 -1.05
N GLY A 568 12.40 -16.55 -0.85
CA GLY A 568 11.99 -16.95 0.49
C GLY A 568 11.00 -15.95 1.09
N VAL A 569 10.55 -16.20 2.31
CA VAL A 569 9.57 -15.35 2.99
C VAL A 569 10.30 -14.13 3.55
N ILE A 570 9.98 -12.96 2.98
CA ILE A 570 10.46 -11.66 3.43
C ILE A 570 9.50 -11.15 4.49
N HIS A 571 9.99 -10.97 5.71
CA HIS A 571 9.29 -10.40 6.85
C HIS A 571 9.64 -8.93 6.98
N CYS A 572 8.61 -8.10 7.18
CA CYS A 572 8.74 -6.69 7.43
C CYS A 572 8.10 -6.36 8.77
N ASP A 573 8.82 -5.70 9.68
CA ASP A 573 8.27 -5.34 10.99
C ASP A 573 7.19 -4.24 10.89
N ASP A 574 7.21 -3.47 9.80
CA ASP A 574 6.30 -2.35 9.54
C ASP A 574 5.39 -2.64 8.34
N THR A 575 4.08 -2.57 8.56
CA THR A 575 3.04 -2.71 7.54
C THR A 575 3.14 -1.68 6.43
N ALA A 576 3.59 -0.45 6.72
CA ALA A 576 3.73 0.59 5.71
C ALA A 576 4.90 0.27 4.75
N ILE A 577 6.04 -0.17 5.31
CA ILE A 577 7.21 -0.60 4.52
C ILE A 577 6.86 -1.82 3.67
N LEU A 578 6.12 -2.78 4.24
CA LEU A 578 5.58 -3.92 3.49
C LEU A 578 4.74 -3.46 2.29
N SER A 579 3.72 -2.62 2.52
CA SER A 579 2.85 -2.10 1.45
C SER A 579 3.65 -1.34 0.38
N GLN A 580 4.67 -0.59 0.79
CA GLN A 580 5.52 0.15 -0.12
C GLN A 580 6.40 -0.78 -0.97
N TRP A 581 7.01 -1.81 -0.38
CA TRP A 581 7.73 -2.85 -1.12
C TRP A 581 6.82 -3.59 -2.09
N LEU A 582 5.65 -4.04 -1.63
CA LEU A 582 4.66 -4.71 -2.47
C LEU A 582 4.27 -3.84 -3.67
N LYS A 583 3.97 -2.56 -3.44
CA LYS A 583 3.64 -1.62 -4.50
C LYS A 583 4.78 -1.48 -5.51
N TYR A 584 6.00 -1.22 -5.05
CA TYR A 584 7.14 -1.02 -5.94
C TYR A 584 7.50 -2.27 -6.76
N ILE A 585 7.43 -3.45 -6.14
CA ILE A 585 7.71 -4.70 -6.83
C ILE A 585 6.59 -5.02 -7.82
N ALA A 586 5.33 -4.89 -7.42
CA ALA A 586 4.18 -5.13 -8.30
C ALA A 586 4.13 -4.15 -9.49
N ASP A 587 4.45 -2.86 -9.28
CA ASP A 587 4.50 -1.85 -10.34
C ASP A 587 5.60 -2.17 -11.37
N ASN A 588 6.78 -2.61 -10.91
CA ASN A 588 7.87 -3.04 -11.78
C ASN A 588 7.48 -4.30 -12.58
N ILE A 589 6.93 -5.32 -11.92
CA ILE A 589 6.45 -6.55 -12.56
C ILE A 589 5.38 -6.24 -13.61
N THR A 590 4.39 -5.41 -13.26
CA THR A 590 3.29 -5.02 -14.16
C THR A 590 3.84 -4.30 -15.39
N SER A 591 4.78 -3.38 -15.19
CA SER A 591 5.39 -2.59 -16.26
C SER A 591 6.21 -3.46 -17.21
N LEU A 592 7.02 -4.38 -16.70
CA LEU A 592 7.79 -5.34 -17.51
C LEU A 592 6.87 -6.30 -18.27
N THR A 593 5.86 -6.84 -17.59
CA THR A 593 4.87 -7.73 -18.21
C THR A 593 4.12 -7.00 -19.32
N TYR A 594 3.75 -5.75 -19.12
CA TYR A 594 3.11 -4.94 -20.15
C TYR A 594 4.02 -4.64 -21.35
N LEU A 595 5.32 -4.37 -21.12
CA LEU A 595 6.29 -4.24 -22.20
C LEU A 595 6.41 -5.55 -23.00
N GLN A 596 6.45 -6.69 -22.33
CA GLN A 596 6.49 -8.00 -22.98
C GLN A 596 5.21 -8.27 -23.79
N MET A 597 4.04 -7.89 -23.27
CA MET A 597 2.77 -7.98 -23.99
C MET A 597 2.80 -7.16 -25.29
N LYS A 598 3.36 -5.94 -25.24
CA LYS A 598 3.56 -5.11 -26.44
C LYS A 598 4.46 -5.77 -27.47
N LEU A 599 5.53 -6.44 -27.05
CA LEU A 599 6.43 -7.16 -27.94
C LEU A 599 5.72 -8.35 -28.60
N TYR A 600 4.92 -9.11 -27.86
CA TYR A 600 4.11 -10.19 -28.44
C TYR A 600 3.07 -9.66 -29.44
N ASN A 601 2.38 -8.58 -29.10
CA ASN A 601 1.36 -7.97 -29.96
C ASN A 601 1.90 -7.39 -31.28
N ARG A 602 3.21 -7.21 -31.43
CA ARG A 602 3.83 -6.89 -32.74
C ARG A 602 3.79 -8.05 -33.71
N ASN A 603 3.73 -9.28 -33.21
CA ASN A 603 3.71 -10.50 -34.01
C ASN A 603 2.29 -11.05 -34.23
N PHE A 604 1.28 -10.50 -33.55
CA PHE A 604 -0.11 -10.92 -33.67
C PHE A 604 -0.94 -9.91 -34.47
N GLY A 605 -1.85 -10.43 -35.31
CA GLY A 605 -2.83 -9.62 -36.03
C GLY A 605 -3.78 -8.90 -35.08
N VAL A 606 -4.46 -7.85 -35.55
CA VAL A 606 -5.31 -6.96 -34.72
C VAL A 606 -6.36 -7.74 -33.91
N GLY A 607 -6.98 -8.78 -34.49
CA GLY A 607 -7.98 -9.61 -33.82
C GLY A 607 -7.43 -10.70 -32.89
N GLU A 608 -6.12 -10.86 -32.83
CA GLU A 608 -5.43 -11.87 -32.00
C GLU A 608 -4.51 -11.25 -30.94
N ARG A 609 -4.60 -9.93 -30.74
CA ARG A 609 -3.79 -9.24 -29.75
C ARG A 609 -4.16 -9.68 -28.33
N ILE A 610 -3.16 -9.66 -27.48
CA ILE A 610 -3.28 -9.88 -26.05
C ILE A 610 -3.74 -8.57 -25.42
N GLU A 611 -4.92 -8.61 -24.80
CA GLU A 611 -5.49 -7.49 -24.03
C GLU A 611 -4.97 -7.47 -22.59
N TYR A 612 -4.75 -8.67 -22.02
CA TYR A 612 -4.25 -8.82 -20.66
C TYR A 612 -3.45 -10.11 -20.52
N MET A 613 -2.39 -10.09 -19.70
CA MET A 613 -1.75 -11.29 -19.21
C MET A 613 -1.17 -11.07 -17.79
N GLY A 614 -1.30 -12.07 -16.92
CA GLY A 614 -0.87 -11.98 -15.53
C GLY A 614 -1.12 -13.25 -14.73
N TRP A 615 -0.58 -13.32 -13.51
CA TRP A 615 -0.77 -14.45 -12.60
C TRP A 615 -2.08 -14.33 -11.83
N VAL A 616 -2.79 -15.45 -11.72
CA VAL A 616 -4.01 -15.62 -10.91
C VAL A 616 -3.87 -16.90 -10.08
N ASN A 617 -4.58 -17.01 -8.96
CA ASN A 617 -4.59 -18.21 -8.14
C ASN A 617 -5.93 -18.92 -8.30
N GLU A 618 -5.89 -20.16 -8.80
CA GLU A 618 -7.03 -21.03 -8.99
C GLU A 618 -7.26 -21.95 -7.79
N ALA A 619 -8.50 -21.96 -7.29
CA ALA A 619 -8.92 -22.90 -6.27
C ALA A 619 -8.98 -24.33 -6.82
N VAL A 620 -8.43 -25.27 -6.07
CA VAL A 620 -8.46 -26.69 -6.38
C VAL A 620 -9.55 -27.34 -5.53
N SER A 621 -10.56 -27.91 -6.18
CA SER A 621 -11.63 -28.65 -5.50
C SER A 621 -11.15 -30.03 -5.09
N ASN A 622 -11.06 -30.30 -3.78
CA ASN A 622 -10.82 -31.63 -3.23
C ASN A 622 -12.13 -32.22 -2.71
N SER A 623 -12.34 -33.52 -2.92
CA SER A 623 -13.56 -34.26 -2.57
C SER A 623 -13.96 -34.21 -1.09
N ASN A 624 -13.04 -33.85 -0.18
CA ASN A 624 -13.29 -33.86 1.27
C ASN A 624 -13.43 -32.47 1.92
N GLN A 625 -13.13 -31.36 1.23
CA GLN A 625 -13.20 -29.99 1.80
C GLN A 625 -13.50 -28.93 0.73
N LEU A 626 -14.30 -27.91 1.09
CA LEU A 626 -14.50 -26.71 0.26
C LEU A 626 -13.17 -25.93 0.19
N TRP A 627 -12.60 -25.87 -1.02
CA TRP A 627 -11.49 -25.02 -1.52
C TRP A 627 -10.45 -24.48 -0.52
N GLN A 628 -9.66 -25.35 0.11
CA GLN A 628 -8.49 -24.92 0.93
C GLN A 628 -7.16 -24.89 0.16
N SER A 629 -7.13 -25.38 -1.08
CA SER A 629 -5.92 -25.46 -1.89
C SER A 629 -5.97 -24.53 -3.09
N TYR A 630 -4.88 -23.81 -3.31
CA TYR A 630 -4.74 -22.85 -4.40
C TYR A 630 -3.49 -23.13 -5.21
N ARG A 631 -3.62 -23.06 -6.54
CA ARG A 631 -2.49 -23.15 -7.46
C ARG A 631 -2.36 -21.89 -8.32
N PRO A 632 -1.16 -21.36 -8.53
CA PRO A 632 -0.96 -20.26 -9.46
C PRO A 632 -1.19 -20.75 -10.90
N ARG A 633 -1.86 -19.91 -11.69
CA ARG A 633 -2.10 -20.08 -13.13
C ARG A 633 -1.77 -18.75 -13.81
N PHE A 634 -1.20 -18.81 -15.00
CA PHE A 634 -0.96 -17.61 -15.79
C PHE A 634 -2.14 -17.40 -16.75
N LEU A 635 -2.92 -16.37 -16.49
CA LEU A 635 -4.12 -16.01 -17.26
C LEU A 635 -3.74 -15.04 -18.37
N ALA A 636 -4.22 -15.30 -19.58
CA ALA A 636 -4.11 -14.38 -20.70
C ALA A 636 -5.44 -14.27 -21.47
N LEU A 637 -5.76 -13.06 -21.90
CA LEU A 637 -6.86 -12.75 -22.82
C LEU A 637 -6.25 -12.41 -24.17
N LYS A 638 -6.31 -13.35 -25.13
CA LYS A 638 -5.76 -13.20 -26.49
C LYS A 638 -6.91 -13.26 -27.49
N GLY A 639 -7.24 -12.13 -28.12
CA GLY A 639 -8.38 -12.02 -29.03
C GLY A 639 -9.68 -12.51 -28.37
N PRO A 640 -10.41 -13.47 -28.98
CA PRO A 640 -11.65 -14.01 -28.41
C PRO A 640 -11.44 -15.13 -27.39
N ASP A 641 -10.19 -15.45 -27.03
CA ASP A 641 -9.81 -16.60 -26.20
C ASP A 641 -9.27 -16.19 -24.83
N LEU A 642 -9.84 -16.78 -23.78
CA LEU A 642 -9.26 -16.86 -22.45
C LEU A 642 -8.38 -18.11 -22.37
N LEU A 643 -7.10 -17.89 -22.07
CA LEU A 643 -6.06 -18.90 -21.98
C LEU A 643 -5.56 -19.00 -20.52
N LEU A 644 -5.48 -20.21 -19.97
CA LEU A 644 -4.94 -20.49 -18.64
C LEU A 644 -3.73 -21.43 -18.73
N PHE A 645 -2.54 -20.89 -18.52
CA PHE A 645 -1.28 -21.63 -18.54
C PHE A 645 -0.82 -22.05 -17.13
N GLU A 646 -0.03 -23.12 -17.05
CA GLU A 646 0.69 -23.49 -15.81
C GLU A 646 1.94 -22.64 -15.61
N THR A 647 2.68 -22.46 -16.70
CA THR A 647 3.85 -21.60 -16.78
C THR A 647 3.63 -20.54 -17.85
N PRO A 648 4.09 -19.30 -17.64
CA PRO A 648 3.90 -18.24 -18.62
C PRO A 648 4.59 -18.58 -19.95
N PRO A 649 3.96 -18.25 -21.10
CA PRO A 649 4.56 -18.48 -22.41
C PRO A 649 5.79 -17.57 -22.57
N CYS A 650 6.93 -18.16 -22.96
CA CYS A 650 8.18 -17.43 -23.17
C CYS A 650 8.35 -17.05 -24.64
N ASN A 651 7.90 -17.93 -25.54
CA ASN A 651 8.01 -17.78 -26.99
C ASN A 651 6.63 -17.71 -27.65
N ILE A 652 6.58 -17.19 -28.88
CA ILE A 652 5.34 -17.09 -29.67
C ILE A 652 4.69 -18.48 -29.87
N GLY A 653 5.51 -19.52 -30.06
CA GLY A 653 5.03 -20.90 -30.22
C GLY A 653 4.42 -21.51 -28.97
N ASP A 654 4.67 -20.97 -27.77
CA ASP A 654 4.09 -21.50 -26.53
C ASP A 654 2.60 -21.16 -26.41
N TRP A 655 2.15 -20.10 -27.08
CA TRP A 655 0.76 -19.63 -27.04
C TRP A 655 -0.23 -20.63 -27.65
N SER A 656 0.21 -21.47 -28.59
CA SER A 656 -0.61 -22.54 -29.18
C SER A 656 -0.64 -23.82 -28.33
N ARG A 657 0.25 -23.96 -27.35
CA ARG A 657 0.37 -25.14 -26.48
C ARG A 657 -0.49 -25.05 -25.21
N CYS A 658 -1.38 -24.07 -25.12
CA CYS A 658 -2.23 -23.89 -23.96
C CYS A 658 -3.24 -25.04 -23.82
N ALA A 659 -3.25 -25.73 -22.69
CA ALA A 659 -4.17 -26.84 -22.44
C ALA A 659 -5.60 -26.38 -22.10
N LEU A 660 -5.77 -25.15 -21.61
CA LEU A 660 -7.06 -24.63 -21.14
C LEU A 660 -7.42 -23.34 -21.88
N THR A 661 -8.21 -23.51 -22.94
CA THR A 661 -8.74 -22.43 -23.77
C THR A 661 -10.26 -22.34 -23.65
N PHE A 662 -10.78 -21.12 -23.52
CA PHE A 662 -12.20 -20.82 -23.42
C PHE A 662 -12.56 -19.62 -24.30
N LYS A 663 -13.69 -19.69 -25.00
CA LYS A 663 -14.19 -18.54 -25.77
C LYS A 663 -14.84 -17.54 -24.82
N VAL A 664 -14.35 -16.30 -24.83
CA VAL A 664 -14.78 -15.23 -23.91
C VAL A 664 -16.29 -14.98 -24.04
N TYR A 665 -16.81 -14.96 -25.27
CA TYR A 665 -18.24 -14.75 -25.54
C TYR A 665 -19.14 -15.94 -25.17
N GLN A 666 -18.58 -17.10 -24.82
CA GLN A 666 -19.32 -18.28 -24.32
C GLN A 666 -19.00 -18.59 -22.87
N THR A 667 -18.35 -17.66 -22.16
CA THR A 667 -17.87 -17.88 -20.80
C THR A 667 -18.43 -16.78 -19.91
N LEU A 668 -18.96 -17.17 -18.76
CA LEU A 668 -19.40 -16.23 -17.73
C LEU A 668 -18.19 -15.79 -16.90
N PHE A 669 -18.05 -14.48 -16.74
CA PHE A 669 -17.13 -13.85 -15.79
C PHE A 669 -17.95 -13.12 -14.75
N ARG A 670 -17.67 -13.37 -13.47
CA ARG A 670 -18.36 -12.73 -12.35
C ARG A 670 -17.37 -12.36 -11.26
N VAL A 671 -17.35 -11.08 -10.88
CA VAL A 671 -16.65 -10.64 -9.67
C VAL A 671 -17.46 -11.04 -8.43
N MET A 672 -16.81 -11.67 -7.45
CA MET A 672 -17.46 -12.11 -6.21
C MET A 672 -17.56 -10.96 -5.22
N ARG A 673 -18.71 -10.83 -4.54
CA ARG A 673 -18.84 -9.91 -3.41
C ARG A 673 -18.12 -10.50 -2.20
N GLU A 674 -17.59 -9.66 -1.32
CA GLU A 674 -16.90 -10.11 -0.10
C GLU A 674 -17.77 -11.04 0.77
N SER A 675 -19.09 -10.83 0.79
CA SER A 675 -20.05 -11.69 1.49
C SER A 675 -20.26 -13.07 0.85
N GLU A 676 -19.84 -13.24 -0.41
CA GLU A 676 -19.97 -14.47 -1.19
C GLU A 676 -18.63 -15.20 -1.32
N ASN A 677 -17.57 -14.69 -0.70
CA ASN A 677 -16.27 -15.36 -0.68
C ASN A 677 -16.38 -16.68 0.08
N VAL A 678 -15.77 -17.72 -0.48
CA VAL A 678 -15.81 -19.07 0.11
C VAL A 678 -14.76 -19.23 1.22
N ASP A 679 -13.73 -18.38 1.23
CA ASP A 679 -12.61 -18.43 2.17
C ASP A 679 -12.05 -17.03 2.50
N GLU A 680 -10.90 -17.00 3.19
CA GLU A 680 -10.23 -15.75 3.59
C GLU A 680 -9.57 -14.99 2.42
N ARG A 681 -9.53 -15.56 1.20
CA ARG A 681 -8.93 -14.86 0.07
C ARG A 681 -9.80 -13.69 -0.38
N GLN A 682 -9.11 -12.63 -0.74
CA GLN A 682 -9.73 -11.41 -1.25
C GLN A 682 -9.63 -11.34 -2.77
N HIS A 683 -10.42 -10.44 -3.36
CA HIS A 683 -10.37 -10.12 -4.79
C HIS A 683 -10.63 -11.34 -5.69
N CYS A 684 -11.70 -12.08 -5.36
CA CYS A 684 -12.07 -13.30 -6.05
C CYS A 684 -13.04 -13.06 -7.21
N PHE A 685 -12.95 -13.90 -8.24
CA PHE A 685 -13.85 -13.91 -9.38
C PHE A 685 -14.06 -15.34 -9.89
N LEU A 686 -15.19 -15.56 -10.56
CA LEU A 686 -15.62 -16.85 -11.07
C LEU A 686 -15.59 -16.83 -12.60
N VAL A 687 -15.03 -17.90 -13.18
CA VAL A 687 -15.09 -18.16 -14.62
C VAL A 687 -15.81 -19.48 -14.85
N GLN A 688 -16.91 -19.44 -15.61
CA GLN A 688 -17.71 -20.62 -15.90
C GLN A 688 -17.96 -20.76 -17.41
N SER A 689 -17.66 -21.92 -17.95
CA SER A 689 -17.88 -22.25 -19.36
C SER A 689 -18.82 -23.46 -19.46
N PRO A 690 -19.67 -23.56 -20.52
CA PRO A 690 -20.62 -24.65 -20.67
C PRO A 690 -19.92 -26.02 -20.66
N GLY A 691 -20.47 -26.95 -19.89
CA GLY A 691 -19.94 -28.32 -19.79
C GLY A 691 -18.63 -28.46 -19.01
N LYS A 692 -18.07 -27.39 -18.43
CA LYS A 692 -16.89 -27.46 -17.56
C LYS A 692 -17.24 -26.97 -16.14
N PRO A 693 -16.59 -27.51 -15.08
CA PRO A 693 -16.83 -27.04 -13.73
C PRO A 693 -16.44 -25.57 -13.57
N PRO A 694 -17.15 -24.81 -12.71
CA PRO A 694 -16.83 -23.41 -12.47
C PRO A 694 -15.45 -23.28 -11.82
N ARG A 695 -14.67 -22.30 -12.25
CA ARG A 695 -13.31 -22.05 -11.75
C ARG A 695 -13.31 -20.80 -10.89
N TYR A 696 -13.01 -20.98 -9.61
CA TYR A 696 -12.86 -19.90 -8.64
C TYR A 696 -11.41 -19.40 -8.65
N LEU A 697 -11.22 -18.12 -8.96
CA LEU A 697 -9.93 -17.48 -9.17
C LEU A 697 -9.77 -16.30 -8.21
N SER A 698 -8.53 -16.00 -7.80
CA SER A 698 -8.20 -14.84 -6.94
C SER A 698 -6.92 -14.16 -7.40
N VAL A 699 -6.83 -12.85 -7.15
CA VAL A 699 -5.64 -12.03 -7.37
C VAL A 699 -5.17 -11.36 -6.08
N GLU A 700 -3.94 -10.88 -6.05
CA GLU A 700 -3.33 -10.37 -4.82
C GLU A 700 -3.79 -8.94 -4.49
N THR A 701 -4.17 -8.15 -5.51
CA THR A 701 -4.62 -6.76 -5.31
C THR A 701 -5.95 -6.45 -6.01
N ARG A 702 -6.75 -5.55 -5.42
CA ARG A 702 -7.97 -5.02 -6.04
C ARG A 702 -7.70 -4.39 -7.41
N GLN A 703 -6.55 -3.73 -7.58
CA GLN A 703 -6.25 -3.07 -8.85
C GLN A 703 -5.99 -4.06 -9.98
N GLU A 704 -5.40 -5.23 -9.69
CA GLU A 704 -5.29 -6.31 -10.68
C GLU A 704 -6.66 -6.86 -11.08
N LEU A 705 -7.58 -7.02 -10.12
CA LEU A 705 -8.94 -7.49 -10.39
C LEU A 705 -9.67 -6.54 -11.35
N LEU A 706 -9.60 -5.22 -11.08
CA LEU A 706 -10.21 -4.20 -11.94
C LEU A 706 -9.59 -4.19 -13.34
N ARG A 707 -8.27 -4.41 -13.46
CA ARG A 707 -7.61 -4.53 -14.78
C ARG A 707 -8.09 -5.76 -15.55
N ILE A 708 -8.27 -6.91 -14.88
CA ILE A 708 -8.80 -8.13 -15.49
C ILE A 708 -10.24 -7.90 -15.95
N GLU A 709 -11.08 -7.29 -15.12
CA GLU A 709 -12.47 -6.97 -15.44
C GLU A 709 -12.56 -6.03 -16.66
N ALA A 710 -11.80 -4.94 -16.68
CA ALA A 710 -11.74 -4.02 -17.81
C ALA A 710 -11.27 -4.71 -19.11
N ALA A 711 -10.22 -5.54 -19.01
CA ALA A 711 -9.71 -6.30 -20.14
C ALA A 711 -10.70 -7.37 -20.62
N TRP A 712 -11.45 -7.99 -19.70
CA TRP A 712 -12.50 -8.94 -20.02
C TRP A 712 -13.61 -8.27 -20.84
N HIS A 713 -14.13 -7.13 -20.40
CA HIS A 713 -15.14 -6.39 -21.15
C HIS A 713 -14.64 -5.95 -22.52
N THR A 714 -13.39 -5.49 -22.62
CA THR A 714 -12.77 -5.13 -23.89
C THR A 714 -12.67 -6.33 -24.83
N ALA A 715 -12.23 -7.49 -24.31
CA ALA A 715 -12.15 -8.74 -25.08
C ALA A 715 -13.53 -9.25 -25.54
N VAL A 716 -14.56 -9.16 -24.68
CA VAL A 716 -15.96 -9.48 -25.04
C VAL A 716 -16.42 -8.60 -26.20
N CYS A 717 -16.23 -7.29 -26.09
CA CYS A 717 -16.64 -6.34 -27.13
C CYS A 717 -15.94 -6.65 -28.46
N SER A 718 -14.62 -6.80 -28.44
CA SER A 718 -13.83 -7.14 -29.64
C SER A 718 -14.31 -8.46 -30.27
N ALA A 719 -14.51 -9.51 -29.45
CA ALA A 719 -14.95 -10.82 -29.92
C ALA A 719 -16.34 -10.78 -30.56
N VAL A 720 -17.31 -10.11 -29.95
CA VAL A 720 -18.68 -9.99 -30.49
C VAL A 720 -18.69 -9.17 -31.78
N THR A 721 -17.92 -8.09 -31.84
CA THR A 721 -17.84 -7.23 -33.03
C THR A 721 -17.26 -7.99 -34.23
N HIS A 722 -16.29 -8.88 -34.00
CA HIS A 722 -15.76 -9.77 -35.04
C HIS A 722 -16.71 -10.92 -35.39
N LEU A 723 -17.41 -11.49 -34.40
CA LEU A 723 -18.36 -12.59 -34.61
C LEU A 723 -19.57 -12.16 -35.45
N LYS A 724 -20.03 -10.91 -35.30
CA LYS A 724 -21.21 -10.29 -35.94
C LYS A 724 -22.54 -10.96 -35.63
N SER A 725 -22.69 -12.25 -35.88
CA SER A 725 -23.91 -13.00 -35.58
C SER A 725 -23.63 -14.42 -35.14
N LYS A 726 -24.52 -15.00 -34.34
CA LYS A 726 -24.46 -16.41 -33.94
C LYS A 726 -25.85 -17.01 -33.79
N THR A 727 -26.07 -18.14 -34.44
CA THR A 727 -27.35 -18.88 -34.40
C THR A 727 -27.27 -20.07 -33.45
N PHE A 728 -28.32 -20.24 -32.64
CA PHE A 728 -28.49 -21.35 -31.72
C PHE A 728 -29.70 -22.19 -32.13
N PRO A 729 -29.57 -23.52 -32.17
CA PRO A 729 -30.71 -24.39 -32.39
C PRO A 729 -31.62 -24.38 -31.15
N ILE A 730 -32.91 -24.11 -31.38
CA ILE A 730 -33.95 -24.09 -30.35
C ILE A 730 -35.23 -24.76 -30.86
N THR A 731 -36.15 -25.04 -29.96
CA THR A 731 -37.46 -25.58 -30.26
C THR A 731 -38.52 -24.60 -29.75
N LEU A 732 -39.40 -24.16 -30.64
CA LEU A 732 -40.54 -23.30 -30.31
C LEU A 732 -41.82 -24.08 -30.62
N ASN A 733 -42.66 -24.31 -29.61
CA ASN A 733 -43.93 -25.04 -29.73
C ASN A 733 -43.79 -26.39 -30.46
N GLY A 734 -42.70 -27.13 -30.18
CA GLY A 734 -42.41 -28.43 -30.79
C GLY A 734 -41.82 -28.39 -32.20
N ARG A 735 -41.60 -27.21 -32.80
CA ARG A 735 -40.94 -27.05 -34.11
C ARG A 735 -39.49 -26.58 -33.95
N ALA A 736 -38.59 -27.13 -34.77
CA ALA A 736 -37.18 -26.73 -34.79
C ALA A 736 -37.02 -25.33 -35.39
N ALA A 737 -36.27 -24.47 -34.69
CA ALA A 737 -36.02 -23.09 -35.05
C ALA A 737 -34.58 -22.69 -34.72
N GLY A 738 -34.06 -21.66 -35.40
CA GLY A 738 -32.78 -21.03 -35.11
C GLY A 738 -33.01 -19.68 -34.43
N LEU A 739 -32.48 -19.49 -33.23
CA LEU A 739 -32.37 -18.18 -32.59
C LEU A 739 -31.04 -17.55 -32.98
N THR A 740 -31.07 -16.54 -33.83
CA THR A 740 -29.90 -15.77 -34.25
C THR A 740 -29.76 -14.53 -33.38
N LEU A 741 -28.62 -14.42 -32.71
CA LEU A 741 -28.15 -13.19 -32.07
C LEU A 741 -27.30 -12.45 -33.10
N ASP A 742 -27.86 -11.41 -33.70
CA ASP A 742 -27.14 -10.53 -34.62
C ASP A 742 -26.74 -9.26 -33.89
N TRP A 743 -25.49 -8.84 -34.07
CA TRP A 743 -24.97 -7.60 -33.52
C TRP A 743 -25.91 -6.46 -33.89
N THR A 744 -26.21 -6.22 -35.16
CA THR A 744 -27.00 -5.09 -35.65
C THR A 744 -28.50 -5.25 -35.47
N GLN A 745 -29.04 -6.43 -35.76
CA GLN A 745 -30.48 -6.67 -35.84
C GLN A 745 -31.09 -7.15 -34.52
N GLY A 746 -30.28 -7.54 -33.53
CA GLY A 746 -30.75 -8.03 -32.24
C GLY A 746 -31.08 -9.52 -32.28
N PHE A 747 -32.20 -9.89 -31.66
CA PHE A 747 -32.73 -11.25 -31.62
C PHE A 747 -33.60 -11.49 -32.85
N THR A 748 -33.27 -12.51 -33.63
CA THR A 748 -34.07 -12.96 -34.78
C THR A 748 -34.35 -14.45 -34.67
N LEU A 749 -35.62 -14.83 -34.78
CA LEU A 749 -36.03 -16.23 -34.82
C LEU A 749 -36.40 -16.65 -36.24
N THR A 750 -35.84 -17.74 -36.74
CA THR A 750 -36.21 -18.35 -38.03
C THR A 750 -36.58 -19.82 -37.86
N PHE A 751 -37.56 -20.33 -38.59
CA PHE A 751 -37.79 -21.78 -38.67
C PHE A 751 -36.77 -22.43 -39.60
N GLU A 752 -36.48 -23.70 -39.36
CA GLU A 752 -35.57 -24.47 -40.20
C GLU A 752 -36.13 -24.56 -41.64
N GLY A 753 -35.36 -24.08 -42.63
CA GLY A 753 -35.75 -24.07 -44.04
C GLY A 753 -36.42 -22.79 -44.56
N THR A 754 -36.73 -21.80 -43.71
CA THR A 754 -37.29 -20.51 -44.12
C THR A 754 -36.33 -19.35 -43.84
N THR A 755 -36.17 -18.43 -44.80
CA THR A 755 -35.38 -17.19 -44.62
C THR A 755 -36.13 -16.09 -43.89
N ASP A 756 -37.47 -16.16 -43.86
CA ASP A 756 -38.30 -15.13 -43.25
C ASP A 756 -38.28 -15.27 -41.71
N PRO A 757 -38.02 -14.17 -40.99
CA PRO A 757 -38.01 -14.19 -39.54
C PRO A 757 -39.44 -14.30 -38.98
N VAL A 758 -39.65 -15.23 -38.05
CA VAL A 758 -40.90 -15.38 -37.30
C VAL A 758 -41.18 -14.13 -36.48
N TRP A 759 -40.13 -13.61 -35.84
CA TRP A 759 -40.12 -12.34 -35.14
C TRP A 759 -38.69 -11.81 -35.03
N ARG A 760 -38.59 -10.50 -34.83
CA ARG A 760 -37.32 -9.80 -34.62
C ARG A 760 -37.49 -8.74 -33.53
N TYR A 761 -36.58 -8.74 -32.56
CA TYR A 761 -36.52 -7.72 -31.51
C TYR A 761 -35.10 -7.18 -31.37
N LYS A 762 -34.97 -5.88 -31.13
CA LYS A 762 -33.69 -5.23 -30.81
C LYS A 762 -33.27 -5.53 -29.37
N PHE A 763 -31.98 -5.39 -29.07
CA PHE A 763 -31.46 -5.62 -27.72
C PHE A 763 -32.10 -4.73 -26.64
N HIS A 764 -32.41 -3.47 -26.96
CA HIS A 764 -33.05 -2.54 -26.02
C HIS A 764 -34.52 -2.89 -25.70
N GLN A 765 -35.15 -3.78 -26.48
CA GLN A 765 -36.53 -4.22 -26.24
C GLN A 765 -36.60 -5.35 -25.21
N LEU A 766 -35.47 -5.98 -24.85
CA LEU A 766 -35.44 -7.01 -23.82
C LEU A 766 -35.57 -6.35 -22.44
N ARG A 767 -36.67 -6.63 -21.74
CA ARG A 767 -36.99 -6.09 -20.40
C ARG A 767 -36.67 -7.06 -19.27
N GLY A 768 -36.58 -8.34 -19.56
CA GLY A 768 -36.28 -9.37 -18.56
C GLY A 768 -36.09 -10.73 -19.21
N SER A 769 -35.57 -11.68 -18.44
CA SER A 769 -35.39 -13.06 -18.89
C SER A 769 -35.50 -13.99 -17.69
N SER A 770 -36.11 -15.16 -17.87
CA SER A 770 -36.15 -16.19 -16.84
C SER A 770 -35.87 -17.56 -17.42
N ASP A 771 -35.19 -18.41 -16.66
CA ASP A 771 -34.86 -19.77 -17.09
C ASP A 771 -35.14 -20.80 -15.99
N ASP A 772 -35.25 -22.07 -16.38
CA ASP A 772 -35.46 -23.21 -15.49
C ASP A 772 -34.14 -23.89 -15.05
N GLY A 773 -32.99 -23.36 -15.48
CA GLY A 773 -31.66 -23.92 -15.25
C GLY A 773 -31.34 -25.18 -16.06
N LYS A 774 -32.25 -25.65 -16.92
CA LYS A 774 -32.12 -26.90 -17.67
C LYS A 774 -32.22 -26.66 -19.18
N SER A 775 -33.40 -26.30 -19.68
CA SER A 775 -33.66 -26.20 -21.12
C SER A 775 -34.67 -25.13 -21.52
N LYS A 776 -35.47 -24.58 -20.59
CA LYS A 776 -36.48 -23.58 -20.90
C LYS A 776 -35.98 -22.17 -20.61
N LEU A 777 -36.16 -21.28 -21.58
CA LEU A 777 -35.84 -19.87 -21.51
C LEU A 777 -37.08 -19.04 -21.87
N LYS A 778 -37.44 -18.09 -21.02
CA LYS A 778 -38.48 -17.10 -21.28
C LYS A 778 -37.82 -15.74 -21.44
N LEU A 779 -38.04 -15.09 -22.57
CA LEU A 779 -37.56 -13.74 -22.84
C LEU A 779 -38.75 -12.78 -22.88
N HIS A 780 -38.64 -11.69 -22.15
CA HIS A 780 -39.69 -10.66 -22.04
C HIS A 780 -39.30 -9.47 -22.90
N PHE A 781 -40.02 -9.25 -24.00
CA PHE A 781 -39.77 -8.16 -24.95
C PHE A 781 -40.85 -7.09 -24.88
N GLN A 782 -40.46 -5.83 -25.02
CA GLN A 782 -41.40 -4.73 -25.22
C GLN A 782 -41.74 -4.59 -26.71
N GLU A 783 -43.03 -4.46 -26.99
CA GLU A 783 -43.56 -4.28 -28.34
C GLU A 783 -43.13 -2.95 -28.99
N HIS A 784 -43.19 -2.87 -30.32
CA HIS A 784 -42.64 -1.75 -31.10
C HIS A 784 -43.39 -0.42 -30.86
N ASP A 785 -44.70 -0.48 -30.61
CA ASP A 785 -45.60 0.68 -30.49
C ASP A 785 -46.42 0.70 -29.18
N SER A 786 -46.15 -0.22 -28.23
CA SER A 786 -46.90 -0.34 -26.98
C SER A 786 -46.01 -0.55 -25.75
N ILE A 787 -46.54 -0.30 -24.55
CA ILE A 787 -45.87 -0.63 -23.27
C ILE A 787 -46.11 -2.12 -22.90
N ALA A 788 -46.87 -2.86 -23.71
CA ALA A 788 -47.13 -4.26 -23.45
C ALA A 788 -45.84 -5.10 -23.56
N ILE A 789 -45.69 -6.03 -22.62
CA ILE A 789 -44.56 -6.95 -22.55
C ILE A 789 -45.01 -8.30 -23.08
N GLU A 790 -44.42 -8.72 -24.18
CA GLU A 790 -44.63 -10.03 -24.76
C GLU A 790 -43.60 -11.04 -24.23
N THR A 791 -44.06 -12.23 -23.84
CA THR A 791 -43.19 -13.29 -23.34
C THR A 791 -43.02 -14.38 -24.40
N LYS A 792 -41.78 -14.60 -24.84
CA LYS A 792 -41.42 -15.68 -25.76
C LYS A 792 -40.76 -16.81 -24.97
N GLU A 793 -41.40 -17.98 -24.95
CA GLU A 793 -40.86 -19.19 -24.33
C GLU A 793 -40.15 -20.05 -25.39
N LEU A 794 -38.92 -20.46 -25.11
CA LEU A 794 -38.02 -21.15 -26.02
C LEU A 794 -37.41 -22.35 -25.29
N GLU A 795 -37.31 -23.49 -25.98
CA GLU A 795 -36.60 -24.66 -25.48
C GLU A 795 -35.24 -24.77 -26.17
N CYS A 796 -34.15 -24.88 -25.41
CA CYS A 796 -32.79 -24.98 -25.94
C CYS A 796 -32.04 -26.09 -25.22
N SER A 797 -31.44 -27.00 -26.00
CA SER A 797 -30.59 -28.08 -25.48
C SER A 797 -29.26 -27.58 -24.91
N GLN A 798 -28.79 -26.41 -25.34
CA GLN A 798 -27.55 -25.76 -24.89
C GLN A 798 -27.82 -24.43 -24.19
N LEU A 799 -28.77 -24.41 -23.24
CA LEU A 799 -29.23 -23.21 -22.56
C LEU A 799 -28.10 -22.35 -21.98
N GLN A 800 -27.11 -22.94 -21.28
CA GLN A 800 -25.99 -22.18 -20.71
C GLN A 800 -25.14 -21.46 -21.77
N ASN A 801 -24.92 -22.10 -22.91
CA ASN A 801 -24.15 -21.52 -24.01
C ASN A 801 -24.90 -20.33 -24.62
N LEU A 802 -26.22 -20.48 -24.80
CA LEU A 802 -27.09 -19.41 -25.27
C LEU A 802 -27.08 -18.23 -24.29
N LEU A 803 -27.29 -18.47 -22.99
CA LEU A 803 -27.31 -17.43 -21.96
C LEU A 803 -26.01 -16.63 -21.88
N PHE A 804 -24.86 -17.32 -21.88
CA PHE A 804 -23.56 -16.64 -21.83
C PHE A 804 -23.29 -15.81 -23.10
N CYS A 805 -23.73 -16.30 -24.27
CA CYS A 805 -23.67 -15.52 -25.50
C CYS A 805 -24.62 -14.31 -25.48
N ILE A 806 -25.85 -14.45 -24.99
CA ILE A 806 -26.77 -13.31 -24.83
C ILE A 806 -26.12 -12.23 -23.96
N TYR A 807 -25.53 -12.62 -22.83
CA TYR A 807 -24.82 -11.70 -21.95
C TYR A 807 -23.65 -10.99 -22.65
N ALA A 808 -22.85 -11.72 -23.43
CA ALA A 808 -21.74 -11.15 -24.19
C ALA A 808 -22.22 -10.13 -25.24
N PHE A 809 -23.28 -10.44 -26.00
CA PHE A 809 -23.83 -9.53 -27.01
C PHE A 809 -24.46 -8.27 -26.40
N ILE A 810 -25.19 -8.41 -25.28
CA ILE A 810 -25.76 -7.26 -24.56
C ILE A 810 -24.63 -6.39 -23.99
N THR A 811 -23.63 -6.98 -23.33
CA THR A 811 -22.48 -6.25 -22.77
C THR A 811 -21.76 -5.44 -23.85
N ALA A 812 -21.48 -6.08 -25.00
CA ALA A 812 -20.84 -5.42 -26.12
C ALA A 812 -21.71 -4.28 -26.68
N ARG A 813 -23.04 -4.47 -26.73
CA ARG A 813 -23.98 -3.45 -27.22
C ARG A 813 -24.07 -2.24 -26.30
N VAL A 814 -24.12 -2.45 -24.99
CA VAL A 814 -24.08 -1.37 -23.99
C VAL A 814 -22.79 -0.58 -24.14
N ALA A 815 -21.64 -1.25 -24.23
CA ALA A 815 -20.35 -0.61 -24.42
C ALA A 815 -20.23 0.19 -25.73
N ALA A 816 -20.95 -0.20 -26.78
CA ALA A 816 -20.96 0.53 -28.04
C ALA A 816 -21.84 1.80 -28.01
N VAL A 817 -22.93 1.78 -27.24
CA VAL A 817 -23.85 2.93 -27.08
C VAL A 817 -23.29 3.93 -26.08
N ASP A 818 -22.65 3.47 -25.02
CA ASP A 818 -21.95 4.29 -24.04
C ASP A 818 -20.46 3.92 -23.96
N PRO A 819 -19.59 4.62 -24.72
CA PRO A 819 -18.14 4.41 -24.63
C PRO A 819 -17.55 4.73 -23.26
N THR A 820 -18.27 5.50 -22.42
CA THR A 820 -17.84 5.78 -21.04
C THR A 820 -18.02 4.58 -20.12
N PHE A 821 -18.88 3.62 -20.47
CA PHE A 821 -18.98 2.33 -19.78
C PHE A 821 -17.63 1.62 -19.71
N LEU A 822 -16.89 1.55 -20.81
CA LEU A 822 -15.54 0.97 -20.85
C LEU A 822 -14.51 1.84 -20.10
N ARG A 823 -14.68 3.17 -20.07
CA ARG A 823 -13.78 4.10 -19.37
C ARG A 823 -14.02 4.17 -17.86
N SER A 824 -15.24 3.92 -17.40
CA SER A 824 -15.61 3.85 -15.97
C SER A 824 -15.06 2.58 -15.31
N ALA A 825 -14.76 1.54 -16.11
CA ALA A 825 -14.14 0.30 -15.69
C ALA A 825 -12.60 0.33 -15.69
N THR A 826 -11.97 1.34 -16.34
CA THR A 826 -10.52 1.54 -16.27
C THR A 826 -10.15 2.49 -15.13
N PRO A 827 -9.24 2.11 -14.22
CA PRO A 827 -8.83 2.96 -13.09
C PRO A 827 -8.04 4.20 -13.48
#